data_AF-A0A931WPB4-F1
#
_entry.id   AF-A0A931WPB4-F1
#
_cell.length_a   1.000
_cell.length_b   1.000
_cell.length_c   1.000
_cell.angle_alpha   90.00
_cell.angle_beta   90.00
_cell.angle_gamma   90.00
#
_symmetry.space_group_name_H-M   'P 1'
#
loop_
_entity.id
_entity.type
_entity.pdbx_description
1 polymer ?
#
loop_
_entity_poly.entity_id
_entity_poly.type
_entity_poly.pdbx_seq_one_letter_code
_entity_poly.pdbx_strand_id
1 'polypeptide(L)'
;MRIGDRLSHRARGLRQVGREPGDAHLALRAARCLIGFLLFALPAPSACEALGRSDQPEPAAPRAAPAPPAKPPQPQAGARRVEVRGQWFYVDGEPFLVKGIGYSPYRPGQVPWRDQVDLAVMERDFQRIAAAGFNTIRTWSPLRPEALALADRYGLMVLQGIWVERQGNYSSQAFQEAVVEIVRREVERADTHGNILAFLVGNELLPERVYETGAPAIEAILRRAAQTVRETGPGRLVSYANWPTLAFLDPSPWDVICFNLYPYEPSNVSHVFGFRSYVEHLKRTAARSRPLIVSEVGLSVSPVAGSKAGYGGLSRETRRAELLKLWDALFQGGAQGGVIFEWNDEWWKQGDSAGDEETHEDNDPEEWFGLVEFTASDRVDGAARPAHDALKTYNQAILLSPVSGRWYRQQIPVAVYATPAVTQVRARLDKGKWQAAVKVNRHWWKVLVPTGPNGASAEHGLTLEAYDAAHQLVVRQERPVLVGEGSIPATASLTTDRVSYEADHALESVRYTITVTDPAGRPLPERPVYWSVIEPLANTNLTQTKTTDADGRVEGTYLVHEPGLLLLSAATPIDPAIPARRAGAEVAVSVRQVAALRHHPSIWEAGLPAELSAGLHPPKPAFQLAAPGTEPVVDYGRYGSFEGAGTPAYRYEVRDWEGLAAAVGEGVYPNEGGLLRDSVYEAAKRSGKLEGSHWDFTWHEDPQLAFFKWADTDEEPGVKQFFVGLTLERAGLLHQAVKAYYAVLIHFPTSIGWTAFDPPTPWYVGVVARDKIEALARLHPELGLRLEGASIVIQHGFDNNLDNDVFLVNPGRLVSVAPDAVNPPTAEVSSLPVKRTIGRGRVHAAQLANGHWQLRVDGRPWTVRGLTYLPSAVGETPDEGTMKDWVSADRNGSGQLDVLETFVDANRNDRQEPDEPVVGDFALIRDMGVNTLRLFHTNHDPKAAKPLLRRLHQEHGFMVMMGDFVGMYTVGSGAKWEEGTDYLDPAQRKRMFEGVKRMVRDYKDEPYLLMWVLGNENNYGGVHGIVGGVGNAGQHPDEFYRFINELARWIHREDPDHPVAIGNGEWLFLDRIAAQAPAIDIFGANMYRGWHGFGRSFFEAVKRTLDRPVLVTEFGCPAYQLGQPREVAERGQALYHLGSWVDLADNMAGRGVGNAIGGTVFEWSDEWWKAGQPPRFLPTVQETVYNWPGPFPGGHMFEEWLGLVGQGDGSASPFLRQLRSSYRLYQQMWKASE
;
A
#
# COMPACT_ATOMS: atom_id res chain seq x y z
N MET A 1 -1.88 -47.55 35.02
CA MET A 1 -0.69 -48.08 35.72
C MET A 1 0.00 -46.91 36.44
N ARG A 2 0.09 -46.98 37.78
CA ARG A 2 0.91 -46.23 38.78
C ARG A 2 1.30 -44.73 38.60
N ILE A 3 0.68 -43.88 39.44
CA ILE A 3 1.22 -43.13 40.61
C ILE A 3 2.65 -42.53 40.52
N GLY A 4 2.77 -41.23 40.86
CA GLY A 4 4.02 -40.58 41.26
C GLY A 4 3.82 -39.18 41.90
N ASP A 5 4.02 -39.10 43.21
CA ASP A 5 3.68 -38.03 44.16
C ASP A 5 4.78 -36.95 44.34
N ARG A 6 4.35 -35.73 44.75
CA ARG A 6 4.96 -34.72 45.68
C ARG A 6 6.39 -34.17 45.48
N LEU A 7 6.56 -32.85 45.67
CA LEU A 7 6.99 -32.24 46.96
C LEU A 7 7.25 -30.72 46.87
N SER A 8 6.70 -30.03 47.87
CA SER A 8 6.91 -28.65 48.30
C SER A 8 8.24 -28.44 49.03
N HIS A 9 8.80 -27.21 49.05
CA HIS A 9 9.16 -26.52 50.30
C HIS A 9 9.54 -25.02 50.15
N ARG A 10 9.21 -24.30 51.23
CA ARG A 10 9.25 -22.85 51.52
C ARG A 10 10.65 -22.29 51.86
N ALA A 11 10.81 -20.97 51.75
CA ALA A 11 11.17 -20.00 52.83
C ALA A 11 11.26 -18.57 52.22
N ARG A 12 10.42 -17.57 52.56
CA ARG A 12 10.29 -16.73 53.79
C ARG A 12 11.52 -15.88 54.15
N GLY A 13 11.32 -14.56 54.20
CA GLY A 13 12.10 -13.63 55.01
C GLY A 13 12.08 -12.18 54.48
N LEU A 14 11.02 -11.40 54.72
CA LEU A 14 10.91 -10.35 55.77
C LEU A 14 11.33 -8.95 55.24
N ARG A 15 10.38 -8.02 55.02
CA ARG A 15 9.96 -6.92 55.93
C ARG A 15 10.85 -5.66 55.76
N GLN A 16 10.37 -4.41 55.81
CA GLN A 16 9.10 -3.85 56.25
C GLN A 16 8.99 -2.35 55.89
N VAL A 17 7.75 -1.91 55.67
CA VAL A 17 7.11 -0.67 56.16
C VAL A 17 7.42 0.68 55.51
N GLY A 18 6.33 1.30 55.01
CA GLY A 18 5.95 2.61 55.55
C GLY A 18 5.12 3.56 54.69
N ARG A 19 3.80 3.32 54.63
CA ARG A 19 2.68 4.29 54.73
C ARG A 19 2.58 5.50 53.76
N GLU A 20 1.51 5.45 52.95
CA GLU A 20 0.46 6.45 52.59
C GLU A 20 0.34 7.77 53.40
N PRO A 21 -0.51 8.78 53.02
CA PRO A 21 -1.50 8.87 51.91
C PRO A 21 -1.56 10.24 51.16
N GLY A 22 -2.45 10.36 50.15
CA GLY A 22 -3.33 11.55 50.05
C GLY A 22 -3.35 12.38 48.76
N ASP A 23 -4.45 12.24 48.01
CA ASP A 23 -5.20 13.17 47.15
C ASP A 23 -4.64 14.57 46.79
N ALA A 24 -4.71 14.92 45.50
CA ALA A 24 -5.37 16.16 45.04
C ALA A 24 -5.63 16.17 43.52
N HIS A 25 -6.82 16.67 43.18
CA HIS A 25 -7.52 16.73 41.91
C HIS A 25 -7.11 17.89 40.95
N LEU A 26 -7.76 17.85 39.76
CA LEU A 26 -8.16 18.93 38.83
C LEU A 26 -7.16 19.27 37.70
N ALA A 27 -7.53 19.56 36.43
CA ALA A 27 -8.72 19.37 35.60
C ALA A 27 -8.59 20.18 34.29
N LEU A 28 -9.26 19.68 33.24
CA LEU A 28 -9.99 20.41 32.19
C LEU A 28 -9.28 21.10 30.99
N ARG A 29 -9.51 20.48 29.82
CA ARG A 29 -10.31 20.95 28.65
C ARG A 29 -9.76 22.05 27.70
N ALA A 30 -9.52 21.57 26.47
CA ALA A 30 -10.34 21.76 25.25
C ALA A 30 -10.28 23.06 24.40
N ALA A 31 -9.81 22.88 23.15
CA ALA A 31 -10.48 23.09 21.85
C ALA A 31 -11.20 24.41 21.49
N ARG A 32 -10.87 24.98 20.31
CA ARG A 32 -11.72 25.47 19.18
C ARG A 32 -10.95 26.51 18.32
N CYS A 33 -10.74 26.32 17.01
CA CYS A 33 -11.62 26.52 15.82
C CYS A 33 -11.60 27.95 15.19
N LEU A 34 -11.17 27.99 13.92
CA LEU A 34 -11.81 28.59 12.70
C LEU A 34 -11.88 30.13 12.43
N ILE A 35 -11.52 30.45 11.15
CA ILE A 35 -12.04 31.48 10.20
C ILE A 35 -11.46 32.91 10.21
N GLY A 36 -11.02 33.39 9.03
CA GLY A 36 -11.52 34.67 8.47
C GLY A 36 -10.57 35.69 7.79
N PHE A 37 -10.57 35.70 6.44
CA PHE A 37 -10.66 36.86 5.49
C PHE A 37 -9.62 38.03 5.40
N LEU A 38 -8.99 38.12 4.20
CA LEU A 38 -8.86 39.21 3.19
C LEU A 38 -8.90 40.73 3.53
N LEU A 39 -7.95 41.45 2.88
CA LEU A 39 -8.04 42.70 2.06
C LEU A 39 -7.66 44.11 2.61
N PHE A 40 -7.02 44.88 1.68
CA PHE A 40 -6.63 46.32 1.60
C PHE A 40 -5.42 46.79 2.45
N ALA A 41 -4.30 47.34 1.94
CA ALA A 41 -3.91 48.32 0.90
C ALA A 41 -3.67 49.76 1.45
N LEU A 42 -2.37 50.14 1.46
CA LEU A 42 -1.75 51.48 1.22
C LEU A 42 -2.14 52.69 2.13
N PRO A 43 -1.41 53.84 2.10
CA PRO A 43 0.05 54.09 2.09
C PRO A 43 0.53 55.23 3.05
N ALA A 44 1.81 55.20 3.46
CA ALA A 44 2.76 56.32 3.72
C ALA A 44 2.36 57.51 4.66
N PRO A 45 3.19 58.55 4.91
CA PRO A 45 4.66 58.72 4.95
C PRO A 45 5.15 59.45 6.25
N SER A 46 6.45 59.78 6.28
CA SER A 46 7.10 60.93 6.98
C SER A 46 7.92 60.53 8.22
N ALA A 47 9.25 60.52 8.15
CA ALA A 47 10.22 61.65 8.09
C ALA A 47 10.60 62.19 9.47
N CYS A 48 11.89 62.07 9.83
CA CYS A 48 12.75 63.08 10.46
C CYS A 48 14.13 62.45 10.73
N GLU A 49 15.17 62.93 10.04
CA GLU A 49 16.26 63.77 10.58
C GLU A 49 17.43 62.92 11.12
N ALA A 50 18.53 62.77 10.38
CA ALA A 50 19.62 63.73 10.11
C ALA A 50 20.63 63.85 11.25
N LEU A 51 21.91 63.57 10.93
CA LEU A 51 23.21 64.04 11.48
C LEU A 51 24.24 62.92 11.17
N GLY A 52 25.39 63.11 10.52
CA GLY A 52 26.10 64.29 10.08
C GLY A 52 27.31 63.91 9.20
N ARG A 53 27.96 64.96 8.70
CA ARG A 53 29.11 65.07 7.76
C ARG A 53 30.36 64.24 8.21
N SER A 54 31.40 63.97 7.42
CA SER A 54 32.04 64.76 6.35
C SER A 54 33.04 63.91 5.52
N ASP A 55 33.48 64.52 4.42
CA ASP A 55 34.77 64.35 3.73
C ASP A 55 34.87 63.40 2.53
N GLN A 56 34.59 64.00 1.37
CA GLN A 56 35.17 63.65 0.07
C GLN A 56 36.57 64.28 -0.10
N PRO A 57 37.38 63.70 -1.00
CA PRO A 57 38.01 64.53 -2.03
C PRO A 57 37.75 64.01 -3.46
N GLU A 58 37.58 64.97 -4.37
CA GLU A 58 37.34 64.85 -5.82
C GLU A 58 38.62 64.48 -6.64
N PRO A 59 38.54 64.24 -7.97
CA PRO A 59 39.17 63.10 -8.63
C PRO A 59 40.40 63.44 -9.49
N ALA A 60 41.21 62.41 -9.81
CA ALA A 60 42.24 62.47 -10.84
C ALA A 60 41.73 61.94 -12.19
N ALA A 61 42.08 62.63 -13.28
CA ALA A 61 41.65 62.36 -14.66
C ALA A 61 42.12 60.99 -15.21
N PRO A 62 41.38 60.37 -16.17
CA PRO A 62 41.65 59.01 -16.64
C PRO A 62 42.79 58.94 -17.66
N ARG A 63 43.66 57.93 -17.50
CA ARG A 63 44.61 57.48 -18.53
C ARG A 63 43.88 56.63 -19.57
N ALA A 64 44.21 56.85 -20.84
CA ALA A 64 43.61 56.16 -21.99
C ALA A 64 43.78 54.62 -21.94
N ALA A 65 42.71 53.90 -22.28
CA ALA A 65 42.68 52.44 -22.37
C ALA A 65 43.41 51.90 -23.62
N PRO A 66 44.07 50.73 -23.53
CA PRO A 66 44.67 50.06 -24.69
C PRO A 66 43.61 49.43 -25.60
N ALA A 67 43.93 49.31 -26.90
CA ALA A 67 43.03 48.83 -27.94
C ALA A 67 42.53 47.38 -27.73
N PRO A 68 41.30 47.03 -28.18
CA PRO A 68 40.72 45.70 -27.99
C PRO A 68 41.43 44.63 -28.85
N PRO A 69 41.54 43.38 -28.37
CA PRO A 69 42.09 42.27 -29.14
C PRO A 69 41.20 41.89 -30.33
N ALA A 70 41.82 41.37 -31.39
CA ALA A 70 41.16 41.03 -32.66
C ALA A 70 40.03 40.00 -32.48
N LYS A 71 38.90 40.22 -33.20
CA LYS A 71 37.76 39.31 -33.25
C LYS A 71 38.21 37.90 -33.71
N PRO A 72 37.75 36.81 -33.07
CA PRO A 72 38.01 35.46 -33.55
C PRO A 72 37.37 35.24 -34.94
N PRO A 73 37.96 34.39 -35.80
CA PRO A 73 37.45 34.13 -37.14
C PRO A 73 36.05 33.52 -37.11
N GLN A 74 35.18 33.97 -38.02
CA GLN A 74 33.81 33.45 -38.17
C GLN A 74 33.82 31.95 -38.52
N PRO A 75 32.98 31.11 -37.87
CA PRO A 75 32.82 29.72 -38.27
C PRO A 75 32.19 29.62 -39.67
N GLN A 76 32.70 28.69 -40.48
CA GLN A 76 32.13 28.37 -41.80
C GLN A 76 30.75 27.73 -41.66
N ALA A 77 29.86 28.08 -42.60
CA ALA A 77 28.49 27.59 -42.68
C ALA A 77 28.42 26.07 -42.96
N GLY A 78 28.37 25.29 -41.89
CA GLY A 78 27.99 23.88 -41.87
C GLY A 78 27.47 23.56 -40.46
N ALA A 79 26.38 22.79 -40.33
CA ALA A 79 25.84 22.42 -39.03
C ALA A 79 26.90 21.61 -38.25
N ARG A 80 27.32 22.10 -37.06
CA ARG A 80 28.27 21.37 -36.20
C ARG A 80 27.76 19.96 -35.94
N ARG A 81 28.66 18.97 -35.95
CA ARG A 81 28.32 17.55 -35.79
C ARG A 81 28.86 17.01 -34.47
N VAL A 82 27.96 16.55 -33.60
CA VAL A 82 28.29 15.98 -32.29
C VAL A 82 28.05 14.48 -32.29
N GLU A 83 29.01 13.70 -31.82
CA GLU A 83 28.91 12.24 -31.69
C GLU A 83 29.63 11.71 -30.46
N VAL A 84 29.26 10.50 -30.02
CA VAL A 84 30.03 9.70 -29.06
C VAL A 84 30.70 8.55 -29.79
N ARG A 85 32.01 8.38 -29.63
CA ARG A 85 32.75 7.20 -30.12
C ARG A 85 33.59 6.61 -29.00
N GLY A 86 33.18 5.43 -28.53
CA GLY A 86 33.73 4.85 -27.31
C GLY A 86 33.54 5.79 -26.13
N GLN A 87 34.62 6.11 -25.41
CA GLN A 87 34.55 6.95 -24.22
C GLN A 87 34.60 8.46 -24.48
N TRP A 88 34.68 8.92 -25.74
CA TRP A 88 34.95 10.32 -26.07
C TRP A 88 33.83 10.98 -26.88
N PHE A 89 33.63 12.27 -26.63
CA PHE A 89 32.90 13.17 -27.51
C PHE A 89 33.72 13.47 -28.75
N TYR A 90 33.03 13.61 -29.89
CA TYR A 90 33.57 14.13 -31.12
C TYR A 90 32.74 15.34 -31.55
N VAL A 91 33.39 16.47 -31.73
CA VAL A 91 32.78 17.69 -32.31
C VAL A 91 33.49 17.96 -33.61
N ASP A 92 32.72 18.00 -34.71
CA ASP A 92 33.22 18.17 -36.07
C ASP A 92 34.30 17.14 -36.45
N GLY A 93 34.15 15.92 -35.95
CA GLY A 93 35.05 14.80 -36.22
C GLY A 93 36.32 14.74 -35.36
N GLU A 94 36.53 15.67 -34.43
CA GLU A 94 37.68 15.67 -33.53
C GLU A 94 37.31 15.34 -32.07
N PRO A 95 38.14 14.58 -31.33
CA PRO A 95 37.91 14.31 -29.91
C PRO A 95 37.85 15.60 -29.09
N PHE A 96 36.75 15.79 -28.36
CA PHE A 96 36.44 17.01 -27.64
C PHE A 96 36.49 16.78 -26.13
N LEU A 97 37.32 17.57 -25.42
CA LEU A 97 37.34 17.62 -23.96
C LEU A 97 36.45 18.78 -23.49
N VAL A 98 35.47 18.47 -22.64
CA VAL A 98 34.53 19.47 -22.12
C VAL A 98 35.20 20.28 -21.01
N LYS A 99 35.47 21.55 -21.28
CA LYS A 99 35.90 22.55 -20.31
C LYS A 99 34.69 23.45 -20.04
N GLY A 100 33.82 22.98 -19.15
CA GLY A 100 32.52 23.57 -18.88
C GLY A 100 32.55 24.62 -17.78
N ILE A 101 31.61 25.57 -17.87
CA ILE A 101 31.25 26.49 -16.80
C ILE A 101 29.71 26.49 -16.66
N GLY A 102 29.22 26.42 -15.42
CA GLY A 102 27.81 26.63 -15.10
C GLY A 102 27.47 28.08 -15.42
N TYR A 103 26.46 28.27 -16.26
CA TYR A 103 26.09 29.59 -16.74
C TYR A 103 24.65 29.89 -16.39
N SER A 104 24.50 30.85 -15.51
CA SER A 104 23.25 31.49 -15.19
C SER A 104 23.40 33.00 -15.43
N PRO A 105 22.58 33.58 -16.31
CA PRO A 105 22.80 34.93 -16.82
C PRO A 105 22.29 36.03 -15.88
N TYR A 106 21.69 35.68 -14.74
CA TYR A 106 21.04 36.63 -13.85
C TYR A 106 22.06 37.49 -13.10
N ARG A 107 21.64 38.70 -12.72
CA ARG A 107 22.40 39.68 -11.95
C ARG A 107 21.73 39.89 -10.59
N PRO A 108 22.37 40.57 -9.63
CA PRO A 108 21.69 40.96 -8.41
C PRO A 108 20.34 41.65 -8.72
N GLY A 109 19.30 41.29 -7.99
CA GLY A 109 17.91 41.70 -8.18
C GLY A 109 17.15 40.91 -9.25
N GLN A 110 17.75 39.88 -9.86
CA GLN A 110 17.12 39.09 -10.92
C GLN A 110 16.99 37.61 -10.55
N VAL A 111 15.84 37.01 -10.91
CA VAL A 111 15.57 35.59 -10.67
C VAL A 111 15.12 34.85 -11.94
N PRO A 112 15.41 33.54 -12.08
CA PRO A 112 15.16 32.81 -13.32
C PRO A 112 13.71 32.67 -13.78
N TRP A 113 12.76 32.64 -12.85
CA TRP A 113 11.34 32.45 -13.16
C TRP A 113 10.59 33.77 -13.43
N ARG A 114 11.21 34.92 -13.13
CA ARG A 114 10.61 36.26 -13.29
C ARG A 114 11.25 37.05 -14.42
N ASP A 115 12.57 37.02 -14.49
CA ASP A 115 13.34 38.00 -15.26
C ASP A 115 13.87 37.42 -16.57
N GLN A 116 13.85 38.23 -17.63
CA GLN A 116 14.53 37.91 -18.89
C GLN A 116 15.83 38.70 -18.98
N VAL A 117 16.93 38.00 -19.29
CA VAL A 117 18.23 38.64 -19.47
C VAL A 117 18.47 39.03 -20.93
N ASP A 118 18.99 40.24 -21.14
CA ASP A 118 19.35 40.78 -22.45
C ASP A 118 20.50 39.96 -23.09
N LEU A 119 20.40 39.70 -24.40
CA LEU A 119 21.45 39.06 -25.18
C LEU A 119 22.77 39.83 -25.14
N ALA A 120 22.75 41.16 -24.98
CA ALA A 120 23.97 41.95 -24.84
C ALA A 120 24.76 41.59 -23.56
N VAL A 121 24.05 41.27 -22.47
CA VAL A 121 24.67 40.80 -21.22
C VAL A 121 25.29 39.41 -21.45
N MET A 122 24.53 38.51 -22.08
CA MET A 122 25.02 37.17 -22.42
C MET A 122 26.23 37.22 -23.38
N GLU A 123 26.25 38.14 -24.34
CA GLU A 123 27.33 38.29 -25.31
C GLU A 123 28.65 38.68 -24.63
N ARG A 124 28.58 39.59 -23.67
CA ARG A 124 29.73 40.01 -22.84
C ARG A 124 30.25 38.85 -22.00
N ASP A 125 29.36 38.08 -21.38
CA ASP A 125 29.74 36.89 -20.61
C ASP A 125 30.37 35.84 -21.53
N PHE A 126 29.76 35.50 -22.65
CA PHE A 126 30.27 34.48 -23.59
C PHE A 126 31.63 34.86 -24.15
N GLN A 127 31.87 36.14 -24.44
CA GLN A 127 33.18 36.62 -24.84
C GLN A 127 34.23 36.35 -23.74
N ARG A 128 33.91 36.67 -22.48
CA ARG A 128 34.81 36.48 -21.33
C ARG A 128 35.02 34.99 -21.02
N ILE A 129 33.97 34.18 -21.06
CA ILE A 129 33.98 32.73 -20.86
C ILE A 129 34.89 32.07 -21.91
N ALA A 130 34.71 32.40 -23.20
CA ALA A 130 35.56 31.89 -24.27
C ALA A 130 37.02 32.34 -24.10
N ALA A 131 37.25 33.61 -23.71
CA ALA A 131 38.59 34.13 -23.44
C ALA A 131 39.26 33.50 -22.21
N ALA A 132 38.48 32.99 -21.25
CA ALA A 132 38.95 32.18 -20.13
C ALA A 132 39.26 30.72 -20.54
N GLY A 133 39.09 30.37 -21.81
CA GLY A 133 39.43 29.06 -22.35
C GLY A 133 38.39 27.98 -22.05
N PHE A 134 37.23 28.33 -21.50
CA PHE A 134 36.07 27.43 -21.48
C PHE A 134 35.52 27.27 -22.90
N ASN A 135 35.01 26.08 -23.19
CA ASN A 135 34.47 25.74 -24.52
C ASN A 135 33.03 25.25 -24.47
N THR A 136 32.46 25.12 -23.26
CA THR A 136 31.11 24.61 -23.04
C THR A 136 30.46 25.40 -21.91
N ILE A 137 29.17 25.70 -22.03
CA ILE A 137 28.35 26.22 -20.94
C ILE A 137 27.31 25.17 -20.55
N ARG A 138 27.01 25.04 -19.26
CA ARG A 138 25.89 24.24 -18.76
C ARG A 138 24.82 25.16 -18.22
N THR A 139 23.57 24.86 -18.53
CA THR A 139 22.40 25.61 -18.06
C THR A 139 21.42 24.67 -17.38
N TRP A 140 20.62 25.17 -16.44
CA TRP A 140 19.52 24.43 -15.80
C TRP A 140 18.17 24.71 -16.47
N SER A 141 18.04 25.90 -17.06
CA SER A 141 16.91 26.31 -17.89
C SER A 141 17.33 26.39 -19.36
N PRO A 142 16.49 25.92 -20.30
CA PRO A 142 16.83 25.94 -21.72
C PRO A 142 17.09 27.36 -22.26
N LEU A 143 18.28 27.60 -22.83
CA LEU A 143 18.55 28.79 -23.63
C LEU A 143 17.59 28.89 -24.83
N ARG A 144 17.19 30.12 -25.16
CA ARG A 144 16.41 30.44 -26.36
C ARG A 144 17.27 30.33 -27.62
N PRO A 145 16.67 30.09 -28.80
CA PRO A 145 17.40 30.00 -30.08
C PRO A 145 18.42 31.12 -30.31
N GLU A 146 18.07 32.36 -29.99
CA GLU A 146 18.95 33.52 -30.21
C GLU A 146 20.19 33.46 -29.30
N ALA A 147 20.03 32.98 -28.07
CA ALA A 147 21.12 32.78 -27.12
C ALA A 147 22.00 31.58 -27.52
N LEU A 148 21.41 30.51 -28.08
CA LEU A 148 22.15 29.37 -28.63
C LEU A 148 23.01 29.77 -29.83
N ALA A 149 22.44 30.53 -30.77
CA ALA A 149 23.17 31.10 -31.90
C ALA A 149 24.28 32.06 -31.45
N LEU A 150 24.00 32.88 -30.42
CA LEU A 150 25.00 33.74 -29.81
C LEU A 150 26.15 32.93 -29.17
N ALA A 151 25.88 31.86 -28.43
CA ALA A 151 26.91 30.96 -27.90
C ALA A 151 27.76 30.34 -29.02
N ASP A 152 27.12 29.92 -30.12
CA ASP A 152 27.80 29.36 -31.29
C ASP A 152 28.80 30.34 -31.92
N ARG A 153 28.43 31.63 -32.03
CA ARG A 153 29.31 32.71 -32.54
C ARG A 153 30.61 32.84 -31.73
N TYR A 154 30.58 32.51 -30.44
CA TYR A 154 31.76 32.53 -29.56
C TYR A 154 32.44 31.16 -29.43
N GLY A 155 32.03 30.17 -30.21
CA GLY A 155 32.64 28.85 -30.20
C GLY A 155 32.13 27.91 -29.11
N LEU A 156 31.15 28.34 -28.30
CA LEU A 156 30.70 27.61 -27.12
C LEU A 156 29.69 26.51 -27.47
N MET A 157 29.95 25.31 -26.94
CA MET A 157 28.99 24.22 -26.89
C MET A 157 28.06 24.38 -25.69
N VAL A 158 26.89 23.74 -25.70
CA VAL A 158 25.89 23.86 -24.63
C VAL A 158 25.48 22.48 -24.10
N LEU A 159 25.66 22.27 -22.80
CA LEU A 159 24.96 21.24 -22.04
C LEU A 159 23.62 21.84 -21.58
N GLN A 160 22.57 21.56 -22.34
CA GLN A 160 21.29 22.21 -22.19
C GLN A 160 20.46 21.47 -21.14
N GLY A 161 20.24 22.08 -19.98
CA GLY A 161 19.34 21.53 -18.97
C GLY A 161 17.88 21.71 -19.34
N ILE A 162 17.09 20.66 -19.10
CA ILE A 162 15.64 20.69 -19.13
C ILE A 162 15.18 20.39 -17.71
N TRP A 163 14.60 21.40 -17.05
CA TRP A 163 14.11 21.27 -15.69
C TRP A 163 12.94 20.29 -15.63
N VAL A 164 13.08 19.29 -14.78
CA VAL A 164 12.01 18.37 -14.39
C VAL A 164 11.74 18.63 -12.91
N GLU A 165 10.48 18.87 -12.56
CA GLU A 165 10.11 19.27 -11.20
C GLU A 165 10.50 18.17 -10.20
N ARG A 166 11.46 18.48 -9.32
CA ARG A 166 12.04 17.54 -8.36
C ARG A 166 11.01 17.04 -7.36
N GLN A 167 10.01 17.86 -7.01
CA GLN A 167 8.93 17.49 -6.09
C GLN A 167 7.69 16.91 -6.77
N GLY A 168 7.70 16.73 -8.10
CA GLY A 168 6.55 16.26 -8.85
C GLY A 168 6.08 14.87 -8.44
N ASN A 169 4.79 14.58 -8.67
CA ASN A 169 4.24 13.25 -8.43
C ASN A 169 4.56 12.33 -9.62
N TYR A 170 5.68 11.63 -9.55
CA TYR A 170 6.14 10.72 -10.61
C TYR A 170 5.20 9.52 -10.87
N SER A 171 4.30 9.19 -9.94
CA SER A 171 3.27 8.17 -10.18
C SER A 171 2.08 8.67 -11.01
N SER A 172 1.90 9.98 -11.13
CA SER A 172 0.78 10.58 -11.86
C SER A 172 1.02 10.54 -13.36
N GLN A 173 0.07 9.96 -14.10
CA GLN A 173 0.09 9.98 -15.57
C GLN A 173 0.18 11.41 -16.12
N ALA A 174 -0.56 12.36 -15.56
CA ALA A 174 -0.52 13.76 -16.00
C ALA A 174 0.86 14.40 -15.83
N PHE A 175 1.58 14.06 -14.75
CA PHE A 175 2.94 14.54 -14.53
C PHE A 175 3.91 13.89 -15.52
N GLN A 176 3.81 12.58 -15.74
CA GLN A 176 4.64 11.86 -16.72
C GLN A 176 4.47 12.43 -18.14
N GLU A 177 3.24 12.73 -18.54
CA GLU A 177 2.93 13.38 -19.82
C GLU A 177 3.52 14.79 -19.89
N ALA A 178 3.44 15.58 -18.82
CA ALA A 178 4.05 16.90 -18.75
C ALA A 178 5.58 16.86 -18.90
N VAL A 179 6.26 15.87 -18.29
CA VAL A 179 7.71 15.65 -18.44
C VAL A 179 8.07 15.33 -19.89
N VAL A 180 7.31 14.46 -20.54
CA VAL A 180 7.53 14.12 -21.95
C VAL A 180 7.31 15.33 -22.85
N GLU A 181 6.28 16.13 -22.57
CA GLU A 181 5.94 17.30 -23.37
C GLU A 181 6.98 18.42 -23.26
N ILE A 182 7.48 18.72 -22.05
CA ILE A 182 8.55 19.71 -21.90
C ILE A 182 9.83 19.26 -22.60
N VAL A 183 10.18 17.97 -22.52
CA VAL A 183 11.36 17.43 -23.21
C VAL A 183 11.21 17.57 -24.73
N ARG A 184 10.06 17.17 -25.29
CA ARG A 184 9.78 17.32 -26.72
C ARG A 184 9.92 18.77 -27.16
N ARG A 185 9.19 19.68 -26.51
CA ARG A 185 9.16 21.11 -26.84
C ARG A 185 10.55 21.74 -26.87
N GLU A 186 11.37 21.47 -25.84
CA GLU A 186 12.69 22.10 -25.74
C GLU A 186 13.72 21.49 -26.69
N VAL A 187 13.58 20.22 -27.05
CA VAL A 187 14.40 19.58 -28.11
C VAL A 187 14.04 20.17 -29.48
N GLU A 188 12.75 20.29 -29.81
CA GLU A 188 12.30 20.92 -31.08
C GLU A 188 12.80 22.36 -31.21
N ARG A 189 12.71 23.14 -30.13
CA ARG A 189 13.15 24.55 -30.13
C ARG A 189 14.65 24.69 -30.39
N ALA A 190 15.45 23.70 -30.01
CA ALA A 190 16.90 23.69 -30.18
C ALA A 190 17.37 22.90 -31.41
N ASP A 191 16.46 22.27 -32.18
CA ASP A 191 16.82 21.28 -33.20
C ASP A 191 17.65 21.85 -34.36
N THR A 192 17.56 23.15 -34.63
CA THR A 192 18.36 23.82 -35.67
C THR A 192 19.79 24.19 -35.23
N HIS A 193 20.15 23.99 -33.96
CA HIS A 193 21.42 24.45 -33.39
C HIS A 193 22.41 23.29 -33.19
N GLY A 194 23.51 23.29 -33.96
CA GLY A 194 24.54 22.24 -33.90
C GLY A 194 25.46 22.32 -32.68
N ASN A 195 25.44 23.42 -31.92
CA ASN A 195 26.28 23.62 -30.74
C ASN A 195 25.68 23.04 -29.44
N ILE A 196 24.57 22.30 -29.50
CA ILE A 196 24.11 21.49 -28.35
C ILE A 196 24.99 20.24 -28.24
N LEU A 197 25.72 20.12 -27.14
CA LEU A 197 26.56 18.96 -26.85
C LEU A 197 25.72 17.78 -26.35
N ALA A 198 24.82 18.02 -25.39
CA ALA A 198 23.85 17.05 -24.89
C ALA A 198 22.71 17.77 -24.16
N PHE A 199 21.54 17.13 -24.11
CA PHE A 199 20.43 17.51 -23.24
C PHE A 199 20.57 16.82 -21.88
N LEU A 200 20.44 17.58 -20.79
CA LEU A 200 20.36 17.06 -19.43
C LEU A 200 18.91 17.11 -18.97
N VAL A 201 18.24 15.97 -18.97
CA VAL A 201 16.82 15.87 -18.59
C VAL A 201 16.73 15.63 -17.09
N GLY A 202 16.41 16.67 -16.34
CA GLY A 202 16.38 16.66 -14.88
C GLY A 202 17.76 16.90 -14.24
N ASN A 203 17.72 17.34 -12.99
CA ASN A 203 18.87 17.61 -12.14
C ASN A 203 18.55 17.17 -10.71
N GLU A 204 19.34 16.27 -10.14
CA GLU A 204 19.29 15.87 -8.71
C GLU A 204 17.87 15.54 -8.23
N LEU A 205 17.31 14.45 -8.76
CA LEU A 205 16.07 13.87 -8.22
C LEU A 205 16.20 13.65 -6.71
N LEU A 206 15.10 13.92 -6.01
CA LEU A 206 14.99 13.74 -4.57
C LEU A 206 14.93 12.24 -4.24
N PRO A 207 15.84 11.69 -3.41
CA PRO A 207 15.79 10.29 -2.99
C PRO A 207 14.44 9.87 -2.40
N GLU A 208 13.77 10.78 -1.70
CA GLU A 208 12.45 10.58 -1.09
C GLU A 208 11.41 10.26 -2.18
N ARG A 209 11.42 11.01 -3.30
CA ARG A 209 10.51 10.76 -4.43
C ARG A 209 10.82 9.46 -5.16
N VAL A 210 12.10 9.10 -5.25
CA VAL A 210 12.52 7.83 -5.83
C VAL A 210 12.04 6.65 -5.00
N TYR A 211 12.10 6.78 -3.68
CA TYR A 211 11.56 5.78 -2.76
C TYR A 211 10.03 5.68 -2.84
N GLU A 212 9.31 6.79 -2.69
CA GLU A 212 7.84 6.85 -2.72
C GLU A 212 7.24 6.27 -4.01
N THR A 213 7.86 6.57 -5.16
CA THR A 213 7.37 6.12 -6.47
C THR A 213 7.86 4.70 -6.80
N GLY A 214 9.01 4.30 -6.24
CA GLY A 214 9.74 3.10 -6.60
C GLY A 214 10.72 3.33 -7.76
N ALA A 215 11.96 2.88 -7.58
CA ALA A 215 13.04 3.04 -8.57
C ALA A 215 12.67 2.56 -9.99
N PRO A 216 12.00 1.39 -10.19
CA PRO A 216 11.63 0.96 -11.55
C PRO A 216 10.70 1.93 -12.29
N ALA A 217 9.77 2.58 -11.58
CA ALA A 217 8.84 3.54 -12.17
C ALA A 217 9.56 4.85 -12.53
N ILE A 218 10.46 5.34 -11.66
CA ILE A 218 11.32 6.48 -11.98
C ILE A 218 12.19 6.19 -13.21
N GLU A 219 12.83 5.03 -13.26
CA GLU A 219 13.64 4.62 -14.40
C GLU A 219 12.83 4.52 -15.70
N ALA A 220 11.57 4.09 -15.63
CA ALA A 220 10.70 4.06 -16.80
C ALA A 220 10.43 5.46 -17.35
N ILE A 221 10.22 6.46 -16.49
CA ILE A 221 10.02 7.86 -16.89
C ILE A 221 11.29 8.44 -17.48
N LEU A 222 12.44 8.20 -16.84
CA LEU A 222 13.75 8.63 -17.33
C LEU A 222 14.09 8.00 -18.69
N ARG A 223 13.79 6.71 -18.88
CA ARG A 223 13.87 6.03 -20.19
C ARG A 223 12.98 6.69 -21.22
N ARG A 224 11.72 6.99 -20.87
CA ARG A 224 10.77 7.61 -21.79
C ARG A 224 11.22 9.01 -22.20
N ALA A 225 11.77 9.78 -21.26
CA ALA A 225 12.31 11.10 -21.55
C ALA A 225 13.55 11.02 -22.46
N ALA A 226 14.47 10.09 -22.19
CA ALA A 226 15.63 9.84 -23.04
C ALA A 226 15.23 9.36 -24.46
N GLN A 227 14.19 8.53 -24.56
CA GLN A 227 13.62 8.11 -25.83
C GLN A 227 13.00 9.30 -26.58
N THR A 228 12.28 10.17 -25.86
CA THR A 228 11.65 11.36 -26.45
C THR A 228 12.67 12.29 -27.08
N VAL A 229 13.84 12.50 -26.45
CA VAL A 229 14.94 13.27 -27.06
C VAL A 229 15.37 12.65 -28.39
N ARG A 230 15.51 11.33 -28.47
CA ARG A 230 15.97 10.63 -29.68
C ARG A 230 14.92 10.60 -30.79
N GLU A 231 13.65 10.48 -30.42
CA GLU A 231 12.51 10.53 -31.35
C GLU A 231 12.35 11.92 -31.96
N THR A 232 12.52 12.96 -31.13
CA THR A 232 12.28 14.36 -31.51
C THR A 232 13.48 14.95 -32.26
N GLY A 233 14.70 14.68 -31.80
CA GLY A 233 15.95 15.13 -32.42
C GLY A 233 16.88 13.96 -32.71
N PRO A 234 16.73 13.26 -33.85
CA PRO A 234 17.62 12.16 -34.21
C PRO A 234 19.10 12.57 -34.20
N GLY A 235 19.92 11.83 -33.46
CA GLY A 235 21.35 12.12 -33.30
C GLY A 235 21.70 13.11 -32.18
N ARG A 236 20.71 13.63 -31.45
CA ARG A 236 20.95 14.40 -30.22
C ARG A 236 21.32 13.47 -29.07
N LEU A 237 22.31 13.89 -28.28
CA LEU A 237 22.77 13.15 -27.10
C LEU A 237 21.93 13.51 -25.87
N VAL A 238 21.63 12.54 -25.01
CA VAL A 238 20.88 12.74 -23.77
C VAL A 238 21.60 12.16 -22.55
N SER A 239 21.45 12.86 -21.42
CA SER A 239 21.86 12.43 -20.08
C SER A 239 20.89 12.98 -19.04
N TYR A 240 21.13 12.60 -17.79
CA TYR A 240 20.53 13.17 -16.58
C TYR A 240 21.66 13.64 -15.64
N ALA A 241 21.50 14.79 -14.98
CA ALA A 241 22.49 15.27 -14.00
C ALA A 241 22.20 14.61 -12.64
N ASN A 242 22.88 13.49 -12.37
CA ASN A 242 22.59 12.66 -11.22
C ASN A 242 23.33 13.12 -9.94
N TRP A 243 22.76 12.79 -8.78
CA TRP A 243 23.39 12.99 -7.47
C TRP A 243 24.02 11.67 -6.98
N PRO A 244 25.18 11.68 -6.28
CA PRO A 244 25.88 10.46 -5.89
C PRO A 244 25.05 9.48 -5.03
N THR A 245 24.06 9.94 -4.26
CA THR A 245 23.20 9.06 -3.46
C THR A 245 22.27 8.19 -4.32
N LEU A 246 22.08 8.56 -5.58
CA LEU A 246 21.26 7.85 -6.56
C LEU A 246 22.10 7.22 -7.68
N ALA A 247 23.38 6.93 -7.41
CA ALA A 247 24.29 6.30 -8.38
C ALA A 247 23.86 4.90 -8.83
N PHE A 248 22.91 4.27 -8.12
CA PHE A 248 22.35 2.95 -8.43
C PHE A 248 21.27 2.97 -9.53
N LEU A 249 20.73 4.14 -9.89
CA LEU A 249 19.75 4.25 -10.98
C LEU A 249 20.35 3.77 -12.30
N ASP A 250 19.57 3.04 -13.10
CA ASP A 250 20.05 2.46 -14.36
C ASP A 250 20.64 3.53 -15.31
N PRO A 251 21.95 3.46 -15.62
CA PRO A 251 22.58 4.41 -16.52
C PRO A 251 22.41 4.06 -18.01
N SER A 252 21.82 2.90 -18.34
CA SER A 252 21.67 2.42 -19.72
C SER A 252 20.91 3.37 -20.67
N PRO A 253 19.92 4.19 -20.24
CA PRO A 253 19.20 5.08 -21.13
C PRO A 253 20.01 6.28 -21.62
N TRP A 254 21.18 6.55 -21.04
CA TRP A 254 21.97 7.75 -21.29
C TRP A 254 23.11 7.52 -22.29
N ASP A 255 23.33 8.48 -23.18
CA ASP A 255 24.46 8.47 -24.13
C ASP A 255 25.75 8.98 -23.47
N VAL A 256 25.58 9.87 -22.49
CA VAL A 256 26.61 10.48 -21.66
C VAL A 256 26.23 10.23 -20.21
N ILE A 257 27.21 10.01 -19.33
CA ILE A 257 26.95 9.91 -17.89
C ILE A 257 27.34 11.23 -17.24
N CYS A 258 26.40 11.85 -16.52
CA CYS A 258 26.60 13.10 -15.79
C CYS A 258 26.33 12.93 -14.30
N PHE A 259 27.23 13.43 -13.46
CA PHE A 259 27.04 13.52 -12.01
C PHE A 259 27.45 14.90 -11.50
N ASN A 260 26.65 15.47 -10.61
CA ASN A 260 27.05 16.62 -9.80
C ASN A 260 27.94 16.11 -8.65
N LEU A 261 29.21 16.53 -8.61
CA LEU A 261 30.20 15.98 -7.69
C LEU A 261 30.92 17.10 -6.96
N TYR A 262 30.86 17.04 -5.64
CA TYR A 262 31.54 17.97 -4.76
C TYR A 262 32.49 17.20 -3.82
N PRO A 263 33.64 17.78 -3.44
CA PRO A 263 34.65 17.07 -2.66
C PRO A 263 34.30 16.93 -1.16
N TYR A 264 33.24 17.60 -0.71
CA TYR A 264 32.85 17.72 0.70
C TYR A 264 31.59 16.90 1.04
N GLU A 265 30.74 16.60 0.05
CA GLU A 265 29.50 15.84 0.24
C GLU A 265 29.10 15.09 -1.04
N PRO A 266 28.40 13.94 -0.95
CA PRO A 266 28.13 13.13 0.24
C PRO A 266 29.34 12.32 0.74
N SER A 267 29.19 11.63 1.87
CA SER A 267 30.33 11.00 2.55
C SER A 267 30.96 9.85 1.77
N ASN A 268 30.23 9.24 0.86
CA ASN A 268 30.82 8.30 -0.08
C ASN A 268 31.87 9.00 -0.97
N VAL A 269 31.62 10.25 -1.38
CA VAL A 269 32.61 11.07 -2.10
C VAL A 269 33.68 11.61 -1.16
N SER A 270 33.31 12.30 -0.08
CA SER A 270 34.26 13.06 0.75
C SER A 270 35.06 12.21 1.74
N HIS A 271 34.45 11.17 2.31
CA HIS A 271 35.08 10.30 3.32
C HIS A 271 35.56 8.97 2.75
N VAL A 272 34.77 8.27 1.93
CA VAL A 272 35.09 6.90 1.48
C VAL A 272 36.08 6.90 0.33
N PHE A 273 35.70 7.44 -0.83
CA PHE A 273 36.54 7.39 -2.03
C PHE A 273 37.53 8.56 -2.14
N GLY A 274 37.14 9.75 -1.68
CA GLY A 274 37.76 11.00 -2.09
C GLY A 274 37.38 11.35 -3.54
N PHE A 275 37.31 12.65 -3.84
CA PHE A 275 36.82 13.18 -5.12
C PHE A 275 37.37 12.45 -6.36
N ARG A 276 38.70 12.37 -6.50
CA ARG A 276 39.34 11.71 -7.64
C ARG A 276 38.96 10.23 -7.75
N SER A 277 39.09 9.47 -6.67
CA SER A 277 38.81 8.03 -6.72
C SER A 277 37.33 7.75 -6.95
N TYR A 278 36.44 8.68 -6.57
CA TYR A 278 35.01 8.59 -6.87
C TYR A 278 34.74 8.81 -8.36
N VAL A 279 35.40 9.79 -9.00
CA VAL A 279 35.36 9.95 -10.46
C VAL A 279 35.88 8.67 -11.15
N GLU A 280 36.97 8.08 -10.65
CA GLU A 280 37.46 6.79 -11.17
C GLU A 280 36.47 5.64 -10.92
N HIS A 281 35.74 5.65 -9.80
CA HIS A 281 34.71 4.66 -9.47
C HIS A 281 33.56 4.76 -10.48
N LEU A 282 32.97 5.95 -10.65
CA LEU A 282 31.91 6.21 -11.64
C LEU A 282 32.36 5.86 -13.05
N LYS A 283 33.63 6.14 -13.40
CA LYS A 283 34.18 5.76 -14.71
C LYS A 283 34.25 4.24 -14.91
N ARG A 284 34.46 3.46 -13.85
CA ARG A 284 34.50 1.99 -13.89
C ARG A 284 33.11 1.36 -13.83
N THR A 285 32.18 1.96 -13.10
CA THR A 285 30.84 1.43 -12.86
C THR A 285 29.83 1.98 -13.88
N ALA A 286 29.34 3.19 -13.68
CA ALA A 286 28.27 3.80 -14.49
C ALA A 286 28.73 4.15 -15.92
N ALA A 287 29.96 4.62 -16.11
CA ALA A 287 30.45 5.20 -17.37
C ALA A 287 31.53 4.35 -18.09
N ARG A 288 31.55 3.02 -17.87
CA ARG A 288 32.60 2.10 -18.35
C ARG A 288 32.92 2.24 -19.85
N SER A 289 31.90 2.39 -20.68
CA SER A 289 32.02 2.50 -22.15
C SER A 289 31.51 3.82 -22.72
N ARG A 290 31.18 4.79 -21.85
CA ARG A 290 30.56 6.08 -22.23
C ARG A 290 31.41 7.26 -21.74
N PRO A 291 31.25 8.46 -22.32
CA PRO A 291 31.83 9.67 -21.76
C PRO A 291 31.27 9.95 -20.36
N LEU A 292 32.13 10.39 -19.44
CA LEU A 292 31.76 10.87 -18.11
C LEU A 292 32.00 12.38 -18.06
N ILE A 293 30.97 13.14 -17.70
CA ILE A 293 31.07 14.55 -17.35
C ILE A 293 30.73 14.69 -15.86
N VAL A 294 31.57 15.36 -15.08
CA VAL A 294 31.06 15.87 -13.79
C VAL A 294 30.37 17.20 -14.07
N SER A 295 29.04 17.17 -14.01
CA SER A 295 28.16 18.22 -14.51
C SER A 295 28.09 19.43 -13.58
N GLU A 296 28.53 19.28 -12.34
CA GLU A 296 28.81 20.39 -11.42
C GLU A 296 29.97 20.01 -10.52
N VAL A 297 30.90 20.95 -10.34
CA VAL A 297 31.97 20.88 -9.34
C VAL A 297 32.39 22.29 -8.97
N GLY A 298 32.57 22.57 -7.69
CA GLY A 298 32.91 23.92 -7.24
C GLY A 298 33.41 23.97 -5.81
N LEU A 299 33.83 25.18 -5.42
CA LEU A 299 34.14 25.55 -4.04
C LEU A 299 33.64 26.98 -3.83
N SER A 300 32.96 27.22 -2.71
CA SER A 300 32.45 28.55 -2.32
C SER A 300 33.52 29.38 -1.59
N VAL A 301 33.50 30.72 -1.76
CA VAL A 301 34.29 31.70 -0.97
C VAL A 301 33.45 32.45 0.07
N SER A 302 32.25 31.95 0.39
CA SER A 302 31.47 32.54 1.47
C SER A 302 32.33 32.67 2.74
N PRO A 303 32.21 33.78 3.48
CA PRO A 303 32.93 33.97 4.73
C PRO A 303 32.50 32.96 5.81
N VAL A 304 31.32 32.36 5.68
CA VAL A 304 30.78 31.36 6.60
C VAL A 304 30.83 29.97 5.95
N ALA A 305 31.20 28.96 6.73
CA ALA A 305 31.04 27.58 6.30
C ALA A 305 29.59 27.14 6.55
N GLY A 306 28.92 26.58 5.55
CA GLY A 306 27.58 26.02 5.69
C GLY A 306 27.54 24.89 6.73
N SER A 307 26.42 24.77 7.45
CA SER A 307 26.33 23.82 8.55
C SER A 307 26.35 22.36 8.05
N LYS A 308 27.09 21.49 8.77
CA LYS A 308 27.35 20.05 8.57
C LYS A 308 28.13 19.59 7.33
N ALA A 309 27.94 20.18 6.14
CA ALA A 309 28.60 19.71 4.90
C ALA A 309 30.01 20.27 4.66
N GLY A 310 30.37 21.38 5.32
CA GLY A 310 31.74 21.91 5.30
C GLY A 310 32.17 22.65 4.02
N TYR A 311 31.23 23.10 3.18
CA TYR A 311 31.52 24.00 2.05
C TYR A 311 31.29 25.48 2.44
N GLY A 312 32.17 26.37 1.96
CA GLY A 312 32.28 27.76 2.44
C GLY A 312 33.47 27.95 3.39
N GLY A 313 33.67 29.16 3.89
CA GLY A 313 34.78 29.53 4.80
C GLY A 313 36.17 29.57 4.15
N LEU A 314 36.26 29.53 2.83
CA LEU A 314 37.53 29.58 2.11
C LEU A 314 37.90 31.02 1.73
N SER A 315 39.17 31.38 1.96
CA SER A 315 39.70 32.60 1.36
C SER A 315 39.73 32.49 -0.17
N ARG A 316 39.69 33.62 -0.86
CA ARG A 316 39.79 33.68 -2.33
C ARG A 316 41.03 32.97 -2.88
N GLU A 317 42.15 33.05 -2.16
CA GLU A 317 43.41 32.37 -2.54
C GLU A 317 43.37 30.87 -2.24
N THR A 318 42.79 30.46 -1.12
CA THR A 318 42.60 29.04 -0.80
C THR A 318 41.68 28.39 -1.83
N ARG A 319 40.54 29.02 -2.16
CA ARG A 319 39.65 28.57 -3.22
C ARG A 319 40.38 28.46 -4.56
N ARG A 320 41.19 29.46 -4.94
CA ARG A 320 41.98 29.41 -6.18
C ARG A 320 42.86 28.16 -6.25
N ALA A 321 43.60 27.86 -5.17
CA ALA A 321 44.51 26.72 -5.15
C ALA A 321 43.76 25.37 -5.15
N GLU A 322 42.73 25.22 -4.31
CA GLU A 322 41.99 23.97 -4.16
C GLU A 322 41.09 23.68 -5.37
N LEU A 323 40.44 24.70 -5.94
CA LEU A 323 39.61 24.53 -7.14
C LEU A 323 40.45 24.05 -8.34
N LEU A 324 41.69 24.54 -8.45
CA LEU A 324 42.62 24.10 -9.49
C LEU A 324 43.02 22.63 -9.31
N LYS A 325 43.26 22.19 -8.06
CA LYS A 325 43.53 20.78 -7.75
C LYS A 325 42.32 19.89 -8.07
N LEU A 326 41.11 20.34 -7.76
CA LEU A 326 39.88 19.61 -8.08
C LEU A 326 39.67 19.49 -9.58
N TRP A 327 39.89 20.58 -10.32
CA TRP A 327 39.80 20.59 -11.78
C TRP A 327 40.81 19.63 -12.42
N ASP A 328 42.04 19.60 -11.91
CA ASP A 328 43.07 18.64 -12.35
C ASP A 328 42.70 17.19 -11.97
N ALA A 329 42.22 16.98 -10.74
CA ALA A 329 41.81 15.68 -10.21
C ALA A 329 40.67 15.02 -11.01
N LEU A 330 39.73 15.83 -11.50
CA LEU A 330 38.63 15.39 -12.38
C LEU A 330 39.17 14.68 -13.63
N PHE A 331 40.12 15.31 -14.32
CA PHE A 331 40.70 14.73 -15.54
C PHE A 331 41.58 13.53 -15.23
N GLN A 332 42.32 13.57 -14.12
CA GLN A 332 43.09 12.43 -13.64
C GLN A 332 42.21 11.23 -13.27
N GLY A 333 40.97 11.47 -12.83
CA GLY A 333 39.96 10.43 -12.59
C GLY A 333 39.42 9.79 -13.87
N GLY A 334 39.77 10.32 -15.05
CA GLY A 334 39.39 9.77 -16.35
C GLY A 334 38.08 10.30 -16.90
N ALA A 335 37.54 11.39 -16.33
CA ALA A 335 36.39 12.10 -16.92
C ALA A 335 36.79 12.78 -18.25
N GLN A 336 35.84 12.83 -19.18
CA GLN A 336 35.99 13.52 -20.47
C GLN A 336 35.51 14.98 -20.40
N GLY A 337 35.09 15.41 -19.21
CA GLY A 337 34.51 16.71 -19.03
C GLY A 337 34.25 17.07 -17.59
N GLY A 338 34.30 18.36 -17.32
CA GLY A 338 33.84 18.95 -16.06
C GLY A 338 33.11 20.25 -16.33
N VAL A 339 32.30 20.67 -15.37
CA VAL A 339 31.64 21.97 -15.37
C VAL A 339 31.89 22.63 -14.02
N ILE A 340 32.62 23.76 -14.02
CA ILE A 340 32.78 24.55 -12.81
C ILE A 340 31.44 25.18 -12.44
N PHE A 341 30.97 24.99 -11.22
CA PHE A 341 29.87 25.73 -10.63
C PHE A 341 30.46 26.92 -9.86
N GLU A 342 30.35 28.17 -10.31
CA GLU A 342 29.71 28.64 -11.56
C GLU A 342 30.30 29.98 -12.07
N TRP A 343 29.76 30.56 -13.15
CA TRP A 343 30.32 31.79 -13.75
C TRP A 343 30.12 33.01 -12.84
N ASN A 344 28.89 33.29 -12.43
CA ASN A 344 28.49 34.46 -11.65
C ASN A 344 28.13 34.06 -10.22
N ASP A 345 28.31 34.96 -9.26
CA ASP A 345 27.58 34.84 -8.00
C ASP A 345 26.07 34.99 -8.27
N GLU A 346 25.27 34.19 -7.59
CA GLU A 346 23.82 34.16 -7.72
C GLU A 346 23.18 34.52 -6.39
N TRP A 347 22.76 35.78 -6.23
CA TRP A 347 22.18 36.32 -4.99
C TRP A 347 20.75 35.83 -4.71
N TRP A 348 20.23 34.91 -5.52
CA TRP A 348 18.86 34.40 -5.39
C TRP A 348 18.81 32.94 -4.96
N LYS A 349 19.97 32.33 -4.70
CA LYS A 349 20.06 30.89 -4.37
C LYS A 349 19.36 30.64 -3.04
N GLN A 350 18.86 29.41 -2.88
CA GLN A 350 17.98 28.95 -1.79
C GLN A 350 16.59 29.63 -1.78
N GLY A 351 16.47 30.94 -2.05
CA GLY A 351 15.19 31.63 -2.13
C GLY A 351 14.46 31.65 -0.78
N ASP A 352 15.22 31.72 0.31
CA ASP A 352 14.75 31.49 1.68
C ASP A 352 13.83 32.63 2.18
N SER A 353 13.82 33.77 1.49
CA SER A 353 12.95 34.89 1.80
C SER A 353 12.51 35.70 0.56
N ALA A 354 11.43 36.46 0.69
CA ALA A 354 10.99 37.34 -0.39
C ALA A 354 11.95 38.53 -0.52
N GLY A 355 12.62 38.66 -1.67
CA GLY A 355 13.62 39.69 -1.93
C GLY A 355 15.06 39.23 -1.72
N ASP A 356 15.30 37.92 -1.56
CA ASP A 356 16.62 37.29 -1.47
C ASP A 356 17.56 37.83 -2.55
N GLU A 357 17.04 37.93 -3.79
CA GLU A 357 17.80 38.36 -4.96
C GLU A 357 18.48 39.73 -4.82
N GLU A 358 18.02 40.57 -3.89
CA GLU A 358 18.52 41.93 -3.67
C GLU A 358 19.75 42.00 -2.72
N THR A 359 20.10 40.90 -2.02
CA THR A 359 21.18 40.88 -1.03
C THR A 359 22.11 39.68 -1.21
N HIS A 360 23.43 39.91 -1.07
CA HIS A 360 24.41 38.82 -1.02
C HIS A 360 24.62 38.40 0.42
N GLU A 361 24.10 37.23 0.80
CA GLU A 361 24.09 36.75 2.16
C GLU A 361 25.38 36.02 2.53
N ASP A 362 26.06 36.51 3.57
CA ASP A 362 27.28 35.86 4.09
C ASP A 362 27.02 34.43 4.59
N ASN A 363 25.79 34.16 5.05
CA ASN A 363 25.33 32.88 5.62
C ASN A 363 24.74 31.90 4.59
N ASP A 364 24.62 32.27 3.32
CA ASP A 364 24.30 31.33 2.25
C ASP A 364 25.54 31.08 1.38
N PRO A 365 26.30 29.99 1.63
CA PRO A 365 27.48 29.70 0.84
C PRO A 365 27.23 29.41 -0.63
N GLU A 366 25.99 29.10 -1.05
CA GLU A 366 25.67 28.80 -2.45
C GLU A 366 25.73 30.04 -3.34
N GLU A 367 25.50 31.23 -2.78
CA GLU A 367 25.57 32.48 -3.54
C GLU A 367 27.01 32.88 -3.93
N TRP A 368 28.02 32.21 -3.38
CA TRP A 368 29.44 32.60 -3.47
C TRP A 368 30.28 31.66 -4.37
N PHE A 369 29.64 30.86 -5.21
CA PHE A 369 30.30 29.97 -6.17
C PHE A 369 30.79 30.67 -7.44
N GLY A 370 30.43 31.93 -7.69
CA GLY A 370 30.83 32.64 -8.90
C GLY A 370 32.34 32.75 -9.08
N LEU A 371 32.84 32.54 -10.29
CA LEU A 371 34.18 32.99 -10.71
C LEU A 371 34.23 34.52 -10.86
N VAL A 372 33.06 35.13 -11.04
CA VAL A 372 32.83 36.55 -11.19
C VAL A 372 31.90 37.02 -10.07
N GLU A 373 32.30 38.08 -9.35
CA GLU A 373 31.53 38.64 -8.24
C GLU A 373 30.89 39.99 -8.58
N PHE A 374 29.75 40.25 -7.95
CA PHE A 374 29.07 41.53 -7.98
C PHE A 374 29.15 42.18 -6.61
N THR A 375 29.45 43.48 -6.58
CA THR A 375 29.59 44.24 -5.33
C THR A 375 28.42 45.18 -5.08
N ALA A 376 27.49 45.31 -6.03
CA ALA A 376 26.32 46.17 -5.99
C ALA A 376 25.34 45.78 -7.12
N SER A 377 24.05 46.09 -6.94
CA SER A 377 22.97 45.73 -7.86
C SER A 377 22.91 46.54 -9.15
N ASP A 378 23.60 47.68 -9.22
CA ASP A 378 23.68 48.52 -10.41
C ASP A 378 24.76 48.07 -11.41
N ARG A 379 25.55 47.04 -11.10
CA ARG A 379 26.64 46.57 -11.96
C ARG A 379 26.20 45.54 -12.98
N VAL A 380 26.37 45.90 -14.25
CA VAL A 380 26.18 44.98 -15.39
C VAL A 380 27.34 43.98 -15.51
N ASP A 381 28.58 44.42 -15.26
CA ASP A 381 29.77 43.58 -15.30
C ASP A 381 30.29 43.26 -13.89
N GLY A 382 30.43 41.97 -13.58
CA GLY A 382 31.09 41.54 -12.36
C GLY A 382 32.62 41.48 -12.49
N ALA A 383 33.30 41.52 -11.35
CA ALA A 383 34.75 41.46 -11.22
C ALA A 383 35.26 40.01 -11.17
N ALA A 384 36.33 39.69 -11.89
CA ALA A 384 36.91 38.35 -11.87
C ALA A 384 37.63 38.07 -10.53
N ARG A 385 37.42 36.88 -9.97
CA ARG A 385 38.13 36.40 -8.77
C ARG A 385 39.46 35.72 -9.13
N PRO A 386 40.42 35.57 -8.19
CA PRO A 386 41.69 34.89 -8.47
C PRO A 386 41.56 33.47 -9.07
N ALA A 387 40.48 32.75 -8.73
CA ALA A 387 40.15 31.44 -9.31
C ALA A 387 39.86 31.51 -10.82
N HIS A 388 39.24 32.59 -11.32
CA HIS A 388 39.02 32.82 -12.74
C HIS A 388 40.36 32.85 -13.49
N ASP A 389 41.33 33.62 -13.00
CA ASP A 389 42.61 33.79 -13.70
C ASP A 389 43.47 32.53 -13.67
N ALA A 390 43.42 31.77 -12.57
CA ALA A 390 44.08 30.47 -12.46
C ALA A 390 43.50 29.45 -13.45
N LEU A 391 42.17 29.32 -13.50
CA LEU A 391 41.50 28.45 -14.46
C LEU A 391 41.71 28.91 -15.90
N LYS A 392 41.68 30.22 -16.15
CA LYS A 392 41.99 30.81 -17.47
C LYS A 392 43.36 30.39 -17.97
N THR A 393 44.37 30.43 -17.09
CA THR A 393 45.72 29.97 -17.40
C THR A 393 45.74 28.47 -17.64
N TYR A 394 45.22 27.67 -16.71
CA TYR A 394 45.23 26.21 -16.80
C TYR A 394 44.49 25.67 -18.03
N ASN A 395 43.34 26.25 -18.37
CA ASN A 395 42.49 25.84 -19.50
C ASN A 395 43.15 26.05 -20.87
N GLN A 396 44.25 26.80 -20.96
CA GLN A 396 44.99 26.96 -22.22
C GLN A 396 45.70 25.66 -22.64
N ALA A 397 46.13 24.83 -21.70
CA ALA A 397 46.77 23.55 -22.00
C ALA A 397 46.59 22.58 -20.82
N ILE A 398 45.63 21.65 -20.88
CA ILE A 398 45.32 20.70 -19.81
C ILE A 398 46.14 19.42 -19.99
N LEU A 399 46.93 19.03 -18.98
CA LEU A 399 47.68 17.78 -18.98
C LEU A 399 46.76 16.61 -18.59
N LEU A 400 46.41 15.74 -19.53
CA LEU A 400 45.51 14.60 -19.30
C LEU A 400 46.25 13.30 -18.98
N SER A 401 47.45 13.13 -19.53
CA SER A 401 48.34 12.02 -19.22
C SER A 401 49.76 12.58 -19.13
N PRO A 402 50.61 12.10 -18.21
CA PRO A 402 50.40 10.99 -17.27
C PRO A 402 49.44 11.34 -16.13
N VAL A 403 48.82 10.31 -15.55
CA VAL A 403 48.04 10.36 -14.31
C VAL A 403 48.97 10.12 -13.11
N SER A 404 48.84 10.92 -12.05
CA SER A 404 49.61 10.76 -10.80
C SER A 404 49.19 9.51 -10.04
N GLY A 405 50.12 8.87 -9.32
CA GLY A 405 49.85 7.60 -8.64
C GLY A 405 49.69 6.41 -9.62
N ARG A 406 50.26 6.50 -10.82
CA ARG A 406 50.35 5.36 -11.76
C ARG A 406 51.82 5.09 -12.08
N TRP A 407 52.19 3.81 -12.13
CA TRP A 407 53.53 3.37 -12.49
C TRP A 407 53.75 3.41 -14.02
N TYR A 408 54.81 4.09 -14.45
CA TYR A 408 55.31 4.13 -15.82
C TYR A 408 56.69 3.48 -15.88
N ARG A 409 57.01 2.75 -16.96
CA ARG A 409 58.28 2.01 -17.05
C ARG A 409 59.29 2.70 -17.96
N GLN A 410 59.24 2.42 -19.25
CA GLN A 410 60.26 2.86 -20.21
C GLN A 410 59.99 4.25 -20.79
N GLN A 411 58.71 4.63 -20.91
CA GLN A 411 58.28 5.91 -21.48
C GLN A 411 57.02 6.38 -20.78
N ILE A 412 56.92 7.70 -20.59
CA ILE A 412 55.75 8.37 -20.04
C ILE A 412 54.95 8.97 -21.21
N PRO A 413 53.72 8.47 -21.48
CA PRO A 413 52.85 9.10 -22.45
C PRO A 413 52.33 10.42 -21.90
N VAL A 414 52.66 11.50 -22.59
CA VAL A 414 52.15 12.84 -22.29
C VAL A 414 51.08 13.18 -23.32
N ALA A 415 49.88 13.48 -22.85
CA ALA A 415 48.76 13.92 -23.67
C ALA A 415 48.22 15.23 -23.11
N VAL A 416 48.15 16.25 -23.96
CA VAL A 416 47.74 17.61 -23.58
C VAL A 416 46.61 18.07 -24.48
N TYR A 417 45.56 18.62 -23.87
CA TYR A 417 44.45 19.27 -24.58
C TYR A 417 44.59 20.78 -24.46
N ALA A 418 44.86 21.46 -25.57
CA ALA A 418 45.19 22.88 -25.60
C ALA A 418 44.21 23.73 -26.43
N THR A 419 44.13 25.01 -26.10
CA THR A 419 43.40 25.99 -26.91
C THR A 419 44.13 26.26 -28.22
N PRO A 420 43.45 26.78 -29.25
CA PRO A 420 44.10 27.15 -30.51
C PRO A 420 45.20 28.21 -30.37
N ALA A 421 45.23 28.96 -29.25
CA ALA A 421 46.26 29.96 -28.97
C ALA A 421 47.64 29.33 -28.71
N VAL A 422 47.70 28.07 -28.29
CA VAL A 422 48.95 27.34 -28.05
C VAL A 422 49.51 26.82 -29.38
N THR A 423 50.74 27.22 -29.70
CA THR A 423 51.43 26.84 -30.94
C THR A 423 52.62 25.91 -30.71
N GLN A 424 53.09 25.77 -29.47
CA GLN A 424 54.16 24.86 -29.11
C GLN A 424 53.95 24.28 -27.71
N VAL A 425 54.18 22.98 -27.56
CA VAL A 425 54.14 22.29 -26.26
C VAL A 425 55.41 21.46 -26.11
N ARG A 426 56.03 21.49 -24.92
CA ARG A 426 57.18 20.65 -24.58
C ARG A 426 57.06 20.09 -23.16
N ALA A 427 57.62 18.90 -22.96
CA ALA A 427 57.64 18.25 -21.65
C ALA A 427 59.02 17.68 -21.32
N ARG A 428 59.35 17.56 -20.04
CA ARG A 428 60.54 16.87 -19.55
C ARG A 428 60.28 16.20 -18.21
N LEU A 429 61.03 15.15 -17.92
CA LEU A 429 61.12 14.53 -16.60
C LEU A 429 62.30 15.15 -15.84
N ASP A 430 62.07 15.63 -14.62
CA ASP A 430 63.02 16.29 -13.75
C ASP A 430 63.86 17.37 -14.47
N LYS A 431 65.19 17.21 -14.46
CA LYS A 431 66.17 18.06 -15.16
C LYS A 431 66.60 17.47 -16.52
N GLY A 432 65.84 16.51 -17.05
CA GLY A 432 66.10 15.86 -18.34
C GLY A 432 65.92 16.76 -19.56
N LYS A 433 66.17 16.21 -20.75
CA LYS A 433 66.02 16.95 -22.03
C LYS A 433 64.55 17.21 -22.34
N TRP A 434 64.26 18.45 -22.73
CA TRP A 434 62.96 18.82 -23.28
C TRP A 434 62.61 17.99 -24.52
N GLN A 435 61.42 17.40 -24.51
CA GLN A 435 60.82 16.73 -25.65
C GLN A 435 59.71 17.63 -26.22
N ALA A 436 59.79 17.95 -27.50
CA ALA A 436 58.73 18.69 -28.18
C ALA A 436 57.53 17.76 -28.45
N ALA A 437 56.32 18.22 -28.15
CA ALA A 437 55.11 17.49 -28.46
C ALA A 437 54.65 17.71 -29.88
N VAL A 438 54.12 16.65 -30.48
CA VAL A 438 53.53 16.68 -31.82
C VAL A 438 52.07 17.09 -31.69
N LYS A 439 51.67 18.10 -32.46
CA LYS A 439 50.27 18.48 -32.62
C LYS A 439 49.57 17.40 -33.45
N VAL A 440 48.62 16.70 -32.85
CA VAL A 440 47.88 15.59 -33.48
C VAL A 440 46.69 16.13 -34.28
N ASN A 441 46.00 17.12 -33.74
CA ASN A 441 44.87 17.80 -34.38
C ASN A 441 44.72 19.22 -33.78
N ARG A 442 43.57 19.89 -33.99
CA ARG A 442 43.38 21.29 -33.54
C ARG A 442 43.73 21.52 -32.07
N HIS A 443 43.40 20.56 -31.20
CA HIS A 443 43.48 20.70 -29.74
C HIS A 443 44.47 19.75 -29.07
N TRP A 444 44.83 18.63 -29.69
CA TRP A 444 45.61 17.58 -29.03
C TRP A 444 47.09 17.64 -29.34
N TRP A 445 47.89 17.52 -28.29
CA TRP A 445 49.35 17.39 -28.36
C TRP A 445 49.78 16.11 -27.65
N LYS A 446 50.74 15.38 -28.25
CA LYS A 446 51.27 14.14 -27.67
C LYS A 446 52.80 14.10 -27.72
N VAL A 447 53.40 13.56 -26.66
CA VAL A 447 54.84 13.26 -26.62
C VAL A 447 55.10 12.05 -25.74
N LEU A 448 56.14 11.28 -26.07
CA LEU A 448 56.65 10.21 -25.22
C LEU A 448 57.91 10.75 -24.54
N VAL A 449 57.85 10.89 -23.22
CA VAL A 449 59.00 11.36 -22.43
C VAL A 449 59.77 10.13 -21.92
N PRO A 450 61.05 9.96 -22.28
CA PRO A 450 61.84 8.84 -21.80
C PRO A 450 62.11 8.98 -20.30
N THR A 451 62.03 7.88 -19.56
CA THR A 451 62.28 7.83 -18.13
C THR A 451 63.77 7.74 -17.76
N GLY A 452 64.64 7.44 -18.73
CA GLY A 452 66.07 7.18 -18.53
C GLY A 452 66.38 5.68 -18.31
N PRO A 453 67.65 5.27 -18.23
CA PRO A 453 68.03 3.88 -18.00
C PRO A 453 67.62 3.41 -16.58
N ASN A 454 66.93 2.26 -16.51
CA ASN A 454 66.42 1.52 -15.33
C ASN A 454 66.99 1.96 -13.97
N GLY A 455 66.45 3.04 -13.40
CA GLY A 455 66.66 3.45 -12.02
C GLY A 455 65.74 2.70 -11.05
N ALA A 456 65.97 2.86 -9.75
CA ALA A 456 65.07 2.36 -8.71
C ALA A 456 63.67 3.01 -8.83
N SER A 457 62.63 2.26 -8.46
CA SER A 457 61.25 2.74 -8.43
C SER A 457 61.11 3.98 -7.54
N ALA A 458 60.75 5.13 -8.13
CA ALA A 458 60.68 6.42 -7.43
C ALA A 458 59.62 7.36 -8.03
N GLU A 459 59.28 8.40 -7.27
CA GLU A 459 58.48 9.53 -7.76
C GLU A 459 59.39 10.57 -8.44
N HIS A 460 58.96 11.05 -9.59
CA HIS A 460 59.65 12.05 -10.41
C HIS A 460 58.72 13.22 -10.75
N GLY A 461 59.28 14.39 -11.05
CA GLY A 461 58.52 15.56 -11.47
C GLY A 461 58.46 15.69 -13.00
N LEU A 462 57.29 15.56 -13.61
CA LEU A 462 57.09 15.88 -15.02
C LEU A 462 56.74 17.37 -15.17
N THR A 463 57.58 18.15 -15.86
CA THR A 463 57.29 19.55 -16.21
C THR A 463 56.76 19.66 -17.64
N LEU A 464 55.67 20.40 -17.83
CA LEU A 464 55.07 20.78 -19.10
C LEU A 464 55.16 22.30 -19.29
N GLU A 465 55.54 22.75 -20.49
CA GLU A 465 55.47 24.16 -20.90
C GLU A 465 54.74 24.29 -22.25
N ALA A 466 53.84 25.26 -22.33
CA ALA A 466 53.08 25.60 -23.53
C ALA A 466 53.29 27.08 -23.89
N TYR A 467 53.46 27.36 -25.19
CA TYR A 467 53.80 28.67 -25.72
C TYR A 467 52.81 29.12 -26.81
N ASP A 468 52.60 30.42 -26.92
CA ASP A 468 51.81 31.04 -27.99
C ASP A 468 52.65 31.30 -29.24
N ALA A 469 52.02 31.90 -30.26
CA ALA A 469 52.68 32.26 -31.52
C ALA A 469 53.80 33.30 -31.38
N ALA A 470 53.81 34.08 -30.29
CA ALA A 470 54.84 35.05 -29.96
C ALA A 470 55.97 34.46 -29.09
N HIS A 471 55.99 33.12 -28.92
CA HIS A 471 56.91 32.38 -28.06
C HIS A 471 56.85 32.80 -26.58
N GLN A 472 55.74 33.40 -26.14
CA GLN A 472 55.51 33.69 -24.73
C GLN A 472 55.00 32.45 -24.01
N LEU A 473 55.47 32.24 -22.78
CA LEU A 473 55.01 31.14 -21.94
C LEU A 473 53.56 31.38 -21.54
N VAL A 474 52.66 30.49 -21.97
CA VAL A 474 51.22 30.55 -21.67
C VAL A 474 50.90 29.74 -20.43
N VAL A 475 51.46 28.51 -20.33
CA VAL A 475 51.22 27.60 -19.20
C VAL A 475 52.50 26.88 -18.86
N ARG A 476 52.77 26.77 -17.55
CA ARG A 476 53.73 25.82 -16.99
C ARG A 476 53.03 24.97 -15.94
N GLN A 477 53.14 23.65 -16.07
CA GLN A 477 52.58 22.67 -15.12
C GLN A 477 53.66 21.70 -14.67
N GLU A 478 53.55 21.26 -13.42
CA GLU A 478 54.39 20.21 -12.85
C GLU A 478 53.50 19.12 -12.27
N ARG A 479 53.80 17.85 -12.58
CA ARG A 479 53.00 16.70 -12.15
C ARG A 479 53.90 15.59 -11.58
N PRO A 480 53.64 15.10 -10.36
CA PRO A 480 54.34 13.93 -9.83
C PRO A 480 53.91 12.67 -10.58
N VAL A 481 54.89 11.84 -10.96
CA VAL A 481 54.71 10.59 -11.69
C VAL A 481 55.58 9.49 -11.11
N LEU A 482 55.05 8.27 -11.00
CA LEU A 482 55.80 7.13 -10.48
C LEU A 482 56.48 6.40 -11.64
N VAL A 483 57.79 6.19 -11.55
CA VAL A 483 58.57 5.49 -12.57
C VAL A 483 59.19 4.24 -11.96
N GLY A 484 59.03 3.08 -12.61
CA GLY A 484 59.58 1.79 -12.17
C GLY A 484 58.53 0.68 -12.07
N GLU A 485 58.81 -0.31 -11.23
CA GLU A 485 57.87 -1.38 -10.86
C GLU A 485 57.34 -1.15 -9.44
N GLY A 486 56.02 -1.24 -9.26
CA GLY A 486 55.39 -1.16 -7.95
C GLY A 486 54.09 -1.96 -7.88
N SER A 487 53.55 -2.10 -6.67
CA SER A 487 52.33 -2.85 -6.39
C SER A 487 51.11 -2.23 -7.08
N ILE A 488 50.08 -3.06 -7.30
CA ILE A 488 48.72 -2.61 -7.65
C ILE A 488 47.97 -2.51 -6.32
N PRO A 489 47.10 -1.49 -6.11
CA PRO A 489 46.47 -1.28 -4.81
C PRO A 489 45.51 -2.42 -4.47
N ALA A 490 45.34 -2.67 -3.17
CA ALA A 490 44.29 -3.54 -2.66
C ALA A 490 42.90 -3.03 -3.06
N THR A 491 41.93 -3.93 -3.16
CA THR A 491 40.54 -3.61 -3.51
C THR A 491 39.58 -3.97 -2.40
N ALA A 492 38.62 -3.11 -2.10
CA ALA A 492 37.49 -3.43 -1.22
C ALA A 492 36.23 -3.78 -2.04
N SER A 493 35.58 -4.88 -1.69
CA SER A 493 34.22 -5.24 -2.15
C SER A 493 33.23 -5.15 -0.99
N LEU A 494 31.97 -4.87 -1.29
CA LEU A 494 30.89 -4.71 -0.31
C LEU A 494 29.67 -5.51 -0.77
N THR A 495 29.09 -6.30 0.13
CA THR A 495 27.86 -7.07 -0.08
C THR A 495 26.93 -6.92 1.11
N THR A 496 25.62 -7.03 0.88
CA THR A 496 24.59 -7.14 1.92
C THR A 496 23.91 -8.50 1.85
N ASP A 497 23.24 -8.91 2.93
CA ASP A 497 22.50 -10.19 2.92
C ASP A 497 21.27 -10.16 2.01
N ARG A 498 20.69 -8.96 1.80
CA ARG A 498 19.65 -8.69 0.81
C ARG A 498 19.72 -7.23 0.34
N VAL A 499 19.05 -6.93 -0.76
CA VAL A 499 18.98 -5.57 -1.35
C VAL A 499 17.61 -4.91 -1.15
N SER A 500 16.66 -5.63 -0.54
CA SER A 500 15.33 -5.15 -0.18
C SER A 500 14.90 -5.68 1.20
N TYR A 501 14.35 -4.82 2.05
CA TYR A 501 13.78 -5.12 3.37
C TYR A 501 12.36 -4.55 3.46
N GLU A 502 11.55 -5.03 4.40
CA GLU A 502 10.23 -4.49 4.76
C GLU A 502 10.25 -4.11 6.24
N ALA A 503 9.72 -2.94 6.61
CA ALA A 503 9.78 -2.40 7.97
C ALA A 503 8.39 -1.95 8.48
N ASP A 504 7.99 -2.40 9.68
CA ASP A 504 6.70 -2.10 10.34
C ASP A 504 6.77 -1.02 11.43
N HIS A 505 7.28 0.17 11.10
CA HIS A 505 7.64 1.20 12.09
C HIS A 505 8.67 0.74 13.16
N ALA A 506 9.12 -0.52 13.14
CA ALA A 506 10.25 -1.03 13.88
C ALA A 506 11.55 -0.85 13.06
N LEU A 507 12.66 -0.68 13.78
CA LEU A 507 13.99 -0.50 13.19
C LEU A 507 14.46 -1.82 12.54
N GLU A 508 14.68 -1.81 11.22
CA GLU A 508 15.17 -2.98 10.47
C GLU A 508 16.69 -3.07 10.45
N SER A 509 17.25 -4.29 10.37
CA SER A 509 18.70 -4.52 10.46
C SER A 509 19.30 -5.00 9.14
N VAL A 510 20.12 -4.16 8.51
CA VAL A 510 20.86 -4.47 7.28
C VAL A 510 22.22 -5.07 7.63
N ARG A 511 22.45 -6.34 7.27
CA ARG A 511 23.76 -6.98 7.46
C ARG A 511 24.64 -6.77 6.24
N TYR A 512 25.90 -6.44 6.47
CA TYR A 512 26.87 -6.22 5.41
C TYR A 512 28.20 -6.91 5.70
N THR A 513 28.90 -7.22 4.60
CA THR A 513 30.26 -7.76 4.60
C THR A 513 31.11 -6.93 3.64
N ILE A 514 32.23 -6.43 4.14
CA ILE A 514 33.29 -5.81 3.34
C ILE A 514 34.45 -6.78 3.26
N THR A 515 35.03 -6.98 2.09
CA THR A 515 36.23 -7.82 1.92
C THR A 515 37.33 -7.01 1.25
N VAL A 516 38.54 -7.05 1.80
CA VAL A 516 39.73 -6.41 1.22
C VAL A 516 40.66 -7.48 0.68
N THR A 517 41.00 -7.36 -0.60
CA THR A 517 41.87 -8.32 -1.29
C THR A 517 43.05 -7.64 -1.94
N ASP A 518 44.12 -8.40 -2.12
CA ASP A 518 45.22 -8.04 -3.00
C ASP A 518 44.82 -8.19 -4.49
N PRO A 519 45.66 -7.76 -5.44
CA PRO A 519 45.38 -7.88 -6.86
C PRO A 519 45.20 -9.31 -7.38
N ALA A 520 45.64 -10.33 -6.63
CA ALA A 520 45.44 -11.74 -6.96
C ALA A 520 44.15 -12.32 -6.31
N GLY A 521 43.36 -11.49 -5.63
CA GLY A 521 42.12 -11.87 -4.97
C GLY A 521 42.33 -12.49 -3.58
N ARG A 522 43.54 -12.46 -3.02
CA ARG A 522 43.82 -13.02 -1.69
C ARG A 522 43.40 -12.03 -0.60
N PRO A 523 42.69 -12.47 0.45
CA PRO A 523 42.26 -11.58 1.53
C PRO A 523 43.46 -10.97 2.28
N LEU A 524 43.30 -9.71 2.70
CA LEU A 524 44.34 -8.98 3.43
C LEU A 524 43.89 -8.68 4.86
N PRO A 525 44.50 -9.30 5.88
CA PRO A 525 44.17 -9.04 7.28
C PRO A 525 44.78 -7.74 7.80
N GLU A 526 44.20 -7.24 8.89
CA GLU A 526 44.63 -6.03 9.62
C GLU A 526 44.73 -4.79 8.72
N ARG A 527 43.86 -4.69 7.70
CA ARG A 527 43.82 -3.56 6.79
C ARG A 527 42.71 -2.59 7.16
N PRO A 528 43.01 -1.28 7.26
CA PRO A 528 41.97 -0.28 7.44
C PRO A 528 41.08 -0.16 6.19
N VAL A 529 39.82 0.20 6.40
CA VAL A 529 38.79 0.43 5.38
C VAL A 529 37.93 1.62 5.81
N TYR A 530 37.73 2.58 4.91
CA TYR A 530 36.75 3.64 5.10
C TYR A 530 35.37 3.11 4.71
N TRP A 531 34.39 3.31 5.57
CA TRP A 531 33.02 2.86 5.39
C TRP A 531 32.06 4.01 5.64
N SER A 532 30.99 4.10 4.85
CA SER A 532 29.89 5.01 5.13
C SER A 532 28.53 4.42 4.81
N VAL A 533 27.52 5.02 5.44
CA VAL A 533 26.10 4.75 5.22
C VAL A 533 25.39 6.07 5.06
N ILE A 534 24.62 6.19 3.98
CA ILE A 534 23.78 7.35 3.70
C ILE A 534 22.32 6.86 3.65
N GLU A 535 21.50 7.43 4.52
CA GLU A 535 20.06 7.18 4.63
C GLU A 535 19.35 8.54 4.46
N PRO A 536 19.00 8.94 3.21
CA PRO A 536 18.54 10.28 2.91
C PRO A 536 17.27 10.68 3.68
N LEU A 537 16.29 9.78 3.78
CA LEU A 537 15.01 10.02 4.45
C LEU A 537 15.18 10.29 5.95
N ALA A 538 16.05 9.52 6.62
CA ALA A 538 16.40 9.74 8.01
C ALA A 538 17.43 10.89 8.22
N ASN A 539 17.79 11.62 7.16
CA ASN A 539 18.85 12.63 7.13
C ASN A 539 20.15 12.15 7.83
N THR A 540 20.49 10.87 7.60
CA THR A 540 21.60 10.21 8.29
C THR A 540 22.75 9.96 7.32
N ASN A 541 23.94 10.37 7.74
CA ASN A 541 25.16 10.23 6.97
C ASN A 541 26.29 9.81 7.92
N LEU A 542 26.47 8.50 8.08
CA LEU A 542 27.41 7.89 9.01
C LEU A 542 28.72 7.53 8.32
N THR A 543 29.84 7.84 8.95
CA THR A 543 31.18 7.48 8.46
C THR A 543 31.99 6.78 9.55
N GLN A 544 32.72 5.72 9.19
CA GLN A 544 33.64 5.02 10.08
C GLN A 544 34.94 4.63 9.35
N THR A 545 35.97 4.31 10.14
CA THR A 545 37.13 3.53 9.69
C THR A 545 37.09 2.20 10.42
N LYS A 546 37.11 1.09 9.69
CA LYS A 546 37.12 -0.27 10.23
C LYS A 546 38.40 -0.99 9.84
N THR A 547 38.75 -2.06 10.53
CA THR A 547 39.94 -2.88 10.24
C THR A 547 39.52 -4.30 9.92
N THR A 548 40.06 -4.89 8.87
CA THR A 548 39.76 -6.28 8.48
C THR A 548 40.27 -7.30 9.49
N ASP A 549 39.52 -8.39 9.66
CA ASP A 549 39.88 -9.56 10.45
C ASP A 549 40.94 -10.45 9.75
N ALA A 550 41.20 -11.63 10.32
CA ALA A 550 42.18 -12.59 9.80
C ALA A 550 41.86 -13.09 8.37
N ASP A 551 40.59 -13.06 7.97
CA ASP A 551 40.11 -13.48 6.65
C ASP A 551 39.94 -12.28 5.69
N GLY A 552 40.46 -11.11 6.07
CA GLY A 552 40.39 -9.89 5.27
C GLY A 552 38.98 -9.29 5.19
N ARG A 553 38.11 -9.57 6.17
CA ARG A 553 36.70 -9.17 6.18
C ARG A 553 36.36 -8.18 7.29
N VAL A 554 35.30 -7.42 7.06
CA VAL A 554 34.61 -6.61 8.07
C VAL A 554 33.14 -6.92 7.94
N GLU A 555 32.57 -7.55 8.96
CA GLU A 555 31.13 -7.82 9.04
C GLU A 555 30.47 -6.85 10.02
N GLY A 556 29.22 -6.52 9.75
CA GLY A 556 28.46 -5.66 10.63
C GLY A 556 26.98 -5.61 10.28
N THR A 557 26.23 -5.00 11.19
CA THR A 557 24.83 -4.70 11.02
C THR A 557 24.64 -3.19 11.12
N TYR A 558 23.83 -2.63 10.23
CA TYR A 558 23.35 -1.27 10.32
C TYR A 558 21.86 -1.29 10.64
N LEU A 559 21.45 -0.51 11.63
CA LEU A 559 20.06 -0.35 12.02
C LEU A 559 19.46 0.80 11.23
N VAL A 560 18.44 0.51 10.42
CA VAL A 560 17.74 1.46 9.55
C VAL A 560 16.83 2.32 10.43
N HIS A 561 16.95 3.64 10.30
CA HIS A 561 16.18 4.59 11.10
C HIS A 561 14.79 4.82 10.51
N GLU A 562 14.67 4.86 9.19
CA GLU A 562 13.41 5.10 8.48
C GLU A 562 13.29 4.22 7.22
N PRO A 563 12.07 3.74 6.88
CA PRO A 563 11.85 3.10 5.59
C PRO A 563 12.24 4.04 4.45
N GLY A 564 13.06 3.56 3.52
CA GLY A 564 13.67 4.41 2.53
C GLY A 564 14.67 3.73 1.60
N LEU A 565 15.57 4.55 1.05
CA LEU A 565 16.76 4.11 0.32
C LEU A 565 17.99 4.26 1.21
N LEU A 566 18.86 3.26 1.20
CA LEU A 566 20.08 3.21 1.98
C LEU A 566 21.27 2.95 1.05
N LEU A 567 22.30 3.80 1.08
CA LEU A 567 23.52 3.62 0.31
C LEU A 567 24.69 3.29 1.25
N LEU A 568 25.24 2.09 1.14
CA LEU A 568 26.45 1.67 1.84
C LEU A 568 27.65 1.78 0.91
N SER A 569 28.77 2.30 1.41
CA SER A 569 30.00 2.49 0.63
C SER A 569 31.22 2.05 1.42
N ALA A 570 32.21 1.45 0.75
CA ALA A 570 33.46 1.06 1.39
C ALA A 570 34.66 1.16 0.44
N ALA A 571 35.80 1.68 0.92
CA ALA A 571 37.03 1.79 0.16
C ALA A 571 38.30 1.67 1.02
N THR A 572 39.38 1.18 0.43
CA THR A 572 40.70 1.15 1.09
C THR A 572 41.26 2.57 1.28
N PRO A 573 42.05 2.83 2.34
CA PRO A 573 42.81 4.06 2.46
C PRO A 573 43.83 4.26 1.33
N ILE A 574 44.43 5.46 1.30
CA ILE A 574 45.49 5.77 0.35
C ILE A 574 46.70 4.88 0.67
N ASP A 575 47.14 4.11 -0.32
CA ASP A 575 48.36 3.32 -0.25
C ASP A 575 49.59 4.25 -0.32
N PRO A 576 50.50 4.25 0.66
CA PRO A 576 51.74 5.04 0.61
C PRO A 576 52.61 4.72 -0.63
N ALA A 577 52.51 3.51 -1.19
CA ALA A 577 53.23 3.12 -2.40
C ALA A 577 52.59 3.69 -3.69
N ILE A 578 51.34 4.15 -3.61
CA ILE A 578 50.56 4.69 -4.73
C ILE A 578 49.76 5.90 -4.23
N PRO A 579 50.44 7.01 -3.90
CA PRO A 579 49.81 8.17 -3.32
C PRO A 579 48.71 8.72 -4.24
N ALA A 580 47.54 9.00 -3.66
CA ALA A 580 46.35 9.58 -4.29
C ALA A 580 45.30 8.63 -4.93
N ARG A 581 45.26 7.33 -4.58
CA ARG A 581 44.19 6.43 -5.05
C ARG A 581 43.56 5.58 -3.94
N ARG A 582 42.22 5.48 -3.95
CA ARG A 582 41.43 4.55 -3.14
C ARG A 582 40.65 3.59 -4.05
N ALA A 583 40.40 2.36 -3.59
CA ALA A 583 39.62 1.38 -4.34
C ALA A 583 38.50 0.81 -3.47
N GLY A 584 37.29 0.80 -4.00
CA GLY A 584 36.09 0.49 -3.23
C GLY A 584 34.85 0.20 -4.07
N ALA A 585 33.76 -0.11 -3.36
CA ALA A 585 32.46 -0.49 -3.88
C ALA A 585 31.33 0.19 -3.10
N GLU A 586 30.15 0.25 -3.72
CA GLU A 586 28.91 0.78 -3.14
C GLU A 586 27.78 -0.22 -3.38
N VAL A 587 26.81 -0.28 -2.45
CA VAL A 587 25.58 -1.09 -2.56
C VAL A 587 24.41 -0.25 -2.07
N ALA A 588 23.33 -0.22 -2.87
CA ALA A 588 22.06 0.36 -2.48
C ALA A 588 21.11 -0.71 -1.94
N VAL A 589 20.36 -0.35 -0.91
CA VAL A 589 19.36 -1.19 -0.24
C VAL A 589 18.05 -0.42 -0.17
N SER A 590 16.94 -1.06 -0.54
CA SER A 590 15.59 -0.52 -0.36
C SER A 590 14.99 -1.07 0.94
N VAL A 591 14.38 -0.23 1.76
CA VAL A 591 13.65 -0.63 2.96
C VAL A 591 12.24 -0.12 2.82
N ARG A 592 11.30 -1.00 2.44
CA ARG A 592 9.91 -0.62 2.18
C ARG A 592 9.14 -0.54 3.47
N GLN A 593 8.39 0.53 3.64
CA GLN A 593 7.32 0.54 4.62
C GLN A 593 6.27 -0.43 4.11
N VAL A 594 5.80 -1.34 4.95
CA VAL A 594 4.58 -2.08 4.63
C VAL A 594 3.47 -1.06 4.54
N ALA A 595 3.10 -0.67 3.32
CA ALA A 595 2.07 0.31 3.09
C ALA A 595 0.76 -0.28 3.62
N ALA A 596 0.22 0.30 4.69
CA ALA A 596 -1.18 0.07 5.03
C ALA A 596 -2.00 0.43 3.78
N LEU A 597 -2.84 -0.50 3.31
CA LEU A 597 -3.82 -0.22 2.26
C LEU A 597 -4.57 1.05 2.68
N ARG A 598 -4.53 2.10 1.84
CA ARG A 598 -5.34 3.30 2.12
C ARG A 598 -6.79 2.87 2.07
N HIS A 599 -7.45 2.89 3.22
CA HIS A 599 -8.85 2.52 3.36
C HIS A 599 -9.69 3.26 2.32
N HIS A 600 -10.44 2.48 1.53
CA HIS A 600 -11.40 2.98 0.58
C HIS A 600 -12.78 2.48 1.01
N PRO A 601 -13.66 3.32 1.57
CA PRO A 601 -14.91 2.82 2.12
C PRO A 601 -15.76 2.13 1.04
N SER A 602 -16.32 0.96 1.38
CA SER A 602 -17.35 0.35 0.55
C SER A 602 -18.62 1.19 0.56
N ILE A 603 -19.50 0.97 -0.44
CA ILE A 603 -20.81 1.63 -0.51
C ILE A 603 -21.70 1.36 0.71
N TRP A 604 -21.38 0.32 1.48
CA TRP A 604 -22.10 -0.13 2.66
C TRP A 604 -21.51 0.44 3.96
N GLU A 605 -20.33 1.03 3.90
CA GLU A 605 -19.70 1.72 5.03
C GLU A 605 -20.14 3.17 5.18
N ALA A 606 -20.69 3.74 4.10
CA ALA A 606 -21.20 5.10 4.11
C ALA A 606 -22.30 5.26 5.18
N GLY A 607 -21.97 5.96 6.27
CA GLY A 607 -22.89 6.22 7.36
C GLY A 607 -22.83 5.25 8.54
N LEU A 608 -21.93 4.26 8.53
CA LEU A 608 -21.70 3.40 9.70
C LEU A 608 -21.11 4.18 10.89
N PRO A 609 -21.32 3.73 12.14
CA PRO A 609 -20.66 4.31 13.30
C PRO A 609 -19.15 4.09 13.19
N ALA A 610 -18.35 5.08 13.61
CA ALA A 610 -16.89 5.00 13.57
C ALA A 610 -16.33 3.75 14.27
N GLU A 611 -16.98 3.30 15.34
CA GLU A 611 -16.61 2.08 16.06
C GLU A 611 -16.75 0.81 15.19
N LEU A 612 -17.81 0.70 14.38
CA LEU A 612 -18.00 -0.45 13.49
C LEU A 612 -17.11 -0.36 12.26
N SER A 613 -16.92 0.84 11.71
CA SER A 613 -15.96 1.08 10.62
C SER A 613 -14.53 0.69 11.04
N ALA A 614 -14.11 1.04 12.26
CA ALA A 614 -12.83 0.59 12.81
C ALA A 614 -12.73 -0.93 13.04
N GLY A 615 -13.87 -1.61 13.25
CA GLY A 615 -13.93 -3.07 13.39
C GLY A 615 -13.77 -3.84 12.07
N LEU A 616 -14.15 -3.22 10.94
CA LEU A 616 -13.90 -3.78 9.60
C LEU A 616 -12.43 -3.64 9.19
N HIS A 617 -11.82 -2.52 9.54
CA HIS A 617 -10.49 -2.14 9.07
C HIS A 617 -9.53 -2.03 10.25
N PRO A 618 -8.96 -3.16 10.74
CA PRO A 618 -7.92 -3.08 11.75
C PRO A 618 -6.78 -2.21 11.22
N PRO A 619 -6.25 -1.27 12.02
CA PRO A 619 -5.32 -0.24 11.54
C PRO A 619 -4.01 -0.81 11.01
N LYS A 620 -3.66 -2.05 11.38
CA LYS A 620 -2.48 -2.81 10.94
C LYS A 620 -2.74 -4.31 10.98
N PRO A 621 -2.04 -5.11 10.15
CA PRO A 621 -1.99 -6.55 10.30
C PRO A 621 -1.50 -6.97 11.69
N ALA A 622 -2.00 -8.10 12.20
CA ALA A 622 -1.62 -8.64 13.51
C ALA A 622 -0.17 -9.15 13.56
N PHE A 623 0.39 -9.54 12.40
CA PHE A 623 1.77 -9.97 12.24
C PHE A 623 2.22 -9.80 10.79
N GLN A 624 3.52 -9.98 10.54
CA GLN A 624 4.09 -9.99 9.19
C GLN A 624 4.52 -11.39 8.77
N LEU A 625 4.27 -11.71 7.51
CA LEU A 625 4.76 -12.93 6.89
C LEU A 625 6.25 -12.75 6.54
N ALA A 626 7.08 -13.76 6.81
CA ALA A 626 8.46 -13.80 6.37
C ALA A 626 8.58 -13.85 4.84
N ALA A 627 7.56 -14.38 4.15
CA ALA A 627 7.44 -14.36 2.70
C ALA A 627 5.99 -14.12 2.24
N PRO A 628 5.53 -12.87 2.09
CA PRO A 628 4.14 -12.54 1.73
C PRO A 628 3.73 -12.89 0.28
N GLY A 629 4.69 -13.35 -0.52
CA GLY A 629 4.54 -13.67 -1.95
C GLY A 629 4.81 -12.48 -2.87
N THR A 630 5.40 -12.74 -4.03
CA THR A 630 5.91 -11.69 -4.94
C THR A 630 4.83 -11.00 -5.78
N GLU A 631 3.62 -11.55 -5.86
CA GLU A 631 2.53 -11.01 -6.67
C GLU A 631 1.31 -10.68 -5.81
N PRO A 632 0.71 -9.48 -5.91
CA PRO A 632 -0.53 -9.17 -5.18
C PRO A 632 -1.75 -9.92 -5.75
N VAL A 633 -1.71 -10.26 -7.04
CA VAL A 633 -2.69 -11.09 -7.75
C VAL A 633 -1.92 -12.14 -8.53
N VAL A 634 -2.13 -13.41 -8.20
CA VAL A 634 -1.41 -14.53 -8.83
C VAL A 634 -2.11 -14.93 -10.13
N ASP A 635 -1.43 -14.75 -11.26
CA ASP A 635 -1.91 -15.26 -12.55
C ASP A 635 -1.43 -16.71 -12.75
N TYR A 636 -2.24 -17.67 -12.27
CA TYR A 636 -1.96 -19.10 -12.39
C TYR A 636 -1.73 -19.57 -13.83
N GLY A 637 -2.25 -18.86 -14.85
CA GLY A 637 -1.97 -19.18 -16.25
C GLY A 637 -0.48 -19.06 -16.63
N ARG A 638 0.30 -18.25 -15.90
CA ARG A 638 1.76 -18.11 -16.08
C ARG A 638 2.54 -19.31 -15.55
N TYR A 639 2.02 -19.97 -14.51
CA TYR A 639 2.74 -21.02 -13.78
C TYR A 639 2.25 -22.43 -14.09
N GLY A 640 1.08 -22.58 -14.72
CA GLY A 640 0.47 -23.87 -15.02
C GLY A 640 -0.53 -23.79 -16.16
N SER A 641 -1.32 -24.84 -16.32
CA SER A 641 -2.37 -24.93 -17.35
C SER A 641 -3.66 -25.50 -16.78
N PHE A 642 -4.77 -24.89 -17.18
CA PHE A 642 -6.11 -25.34 -16.86
C PHE A 642 -6.61 -26.33 -17.91
N GLU A 643 -7.19 -27.43 -17.45
CA GLU A 643 -7.87 -28.40 -18.30
C GLU A 643 -9.29 -28.65 -17.81
N GLY A 644 -10.23 -28.84 -18.74
CA GLY A 644 -11.60 -29.24 -18.40
C GLY A 644 -12.39 -28.24 -17.55
N ALA A 645 -12.04 -26.95 -17.55
CA ALA A 645 -12.77 -25.92 -16.80
C ALA A 645 -14.26 -25.89 -17.18
N GLY A 646 -15.11 -25.87 -16.17
CA GLY A 646 -16.58 -25.98 -16.27
C GLY A 646 -17.10 -27.42 -16.37
N THR A 647 -16.23 -28.44 -16.23
CA THR A 647 -16.61 -29.86 -16.37
C THR A 647 -16.17 -30.69 -15.16
N PRO A 648 -16.66 -31.95 -15.02
CA PRO A 648 -16.16 -32.87 -13.99
C PRO A 648 -14.70 -33.29 -14.15
N ALA A 649 -14.10 -33.04 -15.32
CA ALA A 649 -12.72 -33.38 -15.62
C ALA A 649 -11.74 -32.23 -15.31
N TYR A 650 -12.18 -31.20 -14.56
CA TYR A 650 -11.33 -30.07 -14.23
C TYR A 650 -10.06 -30.52 -13.51
N ARG A 651 -8.91 -30.02 -13.98
CA ARG A 651 -7.64 -30.10 -13.27
C ARG A 651 -6.73 -28.93 -13.63
N TYR A 652 -5.85 -28.58 -12.70
CA TYR A 652 -4.80 -27.61 -12.91
C TYR A 652 -3.43 -28.29 -12.78
N GLU A 653 -2.62 -28.18 -13.83
CA GLU A 653 -1.29 -28.78 -13.88
C GLU A 653 -0.22 -27.69 -13.73
N VAL A 654 0.58 -27.77 -12.67
CA VAL A 654 1.67 -26.82 -12.40
C VAL A 654 2.87 -27.14 -13.28
N ARG A 655 3.38 -26.14 -14.01
CA ARG A 655 4.56 -26.21 -14.87
C ARG A 655 5.80 -25.57 -14.22
N ASP A 656 5.58 -24.54 -13.39
CA ASP A 656 6.63 -23.83 -12.64
C ASP A 656 6.27 -23.78 -11.15
N TRP A 657 6.76 -24.79 -10.42
CA TRP A 657 6.49 -24.94 -8.98
C TRP A 657 7.19 -23.87 -8.14
N GLU A 658 8.43 -23.52 -8.48
CA GLU A 658 9.23 -22.55 -7.71
C GLU A 658 8.69 -21.13 -7.90
N GLY A 659 8.38 -20.75 -9.15
CA GLY A 659 7.76 -19.47 -9.46
C GLY A 659 6.38 -19.32 -8.80
N LEU A 660 5.55 -20.37 -8.85
CA LEU A 660 4.23 -20.34 -8.21
C LEU A 660 4.37 -20.21 -6.68
N ALA A 661 5.26 -20.98 -6.06
CA ALA A 661 5.53 -20.91 -4.63
C ALA A 661 5.99 -19.50 -4.20
N ALA A 662 6.86 -18.87 -4.99
CA ALA A 662 7.28 -17.49 -4.75
C ALA A 662 6.14 -16.48 -4.91
N ALA A 663 5.24 -16.67 -5.88
CA ALA A 663 4.11 -15.77 -6.13
C ALA A 663 3.06 -15.80 -5.01
N VAL A 664 2.70 -17.01 -4.53
CA VAL A 664 1.64 -17.20 -3.54
C VAL A 664 2.06 -16.77 -2.13
N GLY A 665 3.32 -16.97 -1.75
CA GLY A 665 3.82 -16.66 -0.39
C GLY A 665 3.71 -17.84 0.57
N GLU A 666 4.35 -17.72 1.75
CA GLU A 666 4.44 -18.83 2.71
C GLU A 666 3.07 -19.26 3.25
N GLY A 667 2.94 -20.56 3.53
CA GLY A 667 1.70 -21.15 4.04
C GLY A 667 0.58 -21.27 2.99
N VAL A 668 0.73 -20.68 1.81
CA VAL A 668 -0.19 -20.84 0.68
C VAL A 668 0.37 -21.87 -0.29
N TYR A 669 -0.42 -22.89 -0.63
CA TYR A 669 -0.03 -23.95 -1.55
C TYR A 669 0.41 -23.38 -2.91
N PRO A 670 1.57 -23.81 -3.46
CA PRO A 670 2.40 -24.93 -3.02
C PRO A 670 3.57 -24.58 -2.08
N ASN A 671 3.63 -23.37 -1.51
CA ASN A 671 4.75 -22.90 -0.68
C ASN A 671 4.61 -23.23 0.82
N GLU A 672 4.39 -24.50 1.12
CA GLU A 672 4.36 -24.97 2.52
C GLU A 672 5.77 -24.93 3.13
N GLY A 673 6.80 -25.26 2.33
CA GLY A 673 8.20 -25.23 2.77
C GLY A 673 8.75 -23.82 3.07
N GLY A 674 8.02 -22.76 2.71
CA GLY A 674 8.32 -21.39 3.11
C GLY A 674 8.30 -21.21 4.62
N LEU A 675 7.34 -21.86 5.29
CA LEU A 675 7.14 -21.79 6.73
C LEU A 675 8.37 -22.25 7.53
N LEU A 676 9.07 -23.30 7.06
CA LEU A 676 10.28 -23.83 7.69
C LEU A 676 11.47 -22.85 7.66
N ARG A 677 11.40 -21.80 6.83
CA ARG A 677 12.42 -20.75 6.77
C ARG A 677 12.07 -19.55 7.67
N ASP A 678 10.86 -19.50 8.22
CA ASP A 678 10.45 -18.47 9.17
C ASP A 678 11.05 -18.77 10.56
N SER A 679 11.95 -17.88 10.98
CA SER A 679 12.61 -17.96 12.28
C SER A 679 11.64 -17.86 13.48
N VAL A 680 10.50 -17.19 13.31
CA VAL A 680 9.47 -17.04 14.34
C VAL A 680 8.69 -18.33 14.50
N TYR A 681 8.33 -18.99 13.40
CA TYR A 681 7.74 -20.33 13.41
C TYR A 681 8.66 -21.34 14.14
N GLU A 682 9.95 -21.38 13.79
CA GLU A 682 10.92 -22.26 14.43
C GLU A 682 11.13 -21.95 15.93
N ALA A 683 11.00 -20.68 16.33
CA ALA A 683 11.00 -20.30 17.75
C ALA A 683 9.71 -20.77 18.46
N ALA A 684 8.55 -20.57 17.85
CA ALA A 684 7.27 -21.00 18.40
C ALA A 684 7.24 -22.53 18.62
N LYS A 685 7.69 -23.30 17.63
CA LYS A 685 7.82 -24.76 17.69
C LYS A 685 8.73 -25.22 18.83
N ARG A 686 9.93 -24.65 18.95
CA ARG A 686 10.89 -24.99 20.04
C ARG A 686 10.40 -24.62 21.44
N SER A 687 9.53 -23.61 21.55
CA SER A 687 9.00 -23.15 22.84
C SER A 687 7.74 -23.89 23.33
N GLY A 688 7.22 -24.84 22.55
CA GLY A 688 5.99 -25.58 22.88
C GLY A 688 4.69 -24.79 22.65
N LYS A 689 4.75 -23.57 22.10
CA LYS A 689 3.57 -22.73 21.85
C LYS A 689 2.59 -23.27 20.79
N LEU A 690 3.00 -24.29 20.05
CA LEU A 690 2.18 -24.96 19.03
C LEU A 690 1.65 -26.34 19.51
N GLU A 691 1.76 -26.66 20.80
CA GLU A 691 1.16 -27.86 21.40
C GLU A 691 -0.37 -27.78 21.37
N GLY A 692 -1.05 -28.89 21.06
CA GLY A 692 -2.51 -28.97 20.90
C GLY A 692 -2.96 -29.40 19.50
N SER A 693 -4.27 -29.50 19.27
CA SER A 693 -4.87 -29.76 17.97
C SER A 693 -4.91 -28.49 17.11
N HIS A 694 -4.91 -28.58 15.78
CA HIS A 694 -5.12 -27.39 14.94
C HIS A 694 -6.49 -26.75 15.17
N TRP A 695 -7.50 -27.53 15.60
CA TRP A 695 -8.84 -27.02 15.94
C TRP A 695 -8.81 -26.06 17.12
N ASP A 696 -7.96 -26.30 18.12
CA ASP A 696 -7.76 -25.42 19.29
C ASP A 696 -7.22 -24.04 18.86
N PHE A 697 -6.60 -23.97 17.69
CA PHE A 697 -5.97 -22.77 17.17
C PHE A 697 -6.89 -21.93 16.25
N THR A 698 -8.01 -22.48 15.79
CA THR A 698 -8.93 -21.83 14.83
C THR A 698 -9.37 -20.44 15.29
N TRP A 699 -9.63 -20.27 16.59
CA TRP A 699 -10.07 -19.04 17.22
C TRP A 699 -9.10 -18.53 18.29
N HIS A 700 -7.83 -18.97 18.23
CA HIS A 700 -6.79 -18.54 19.17
C HIS A 700 -6.62 -17.02 19.16
N GLU A 701 -6.29 -16.45 20.32
CA GLU A 701 -6.13 -15.01 20.53
C GLU A 701 -4.95 -14.41 19.75
N ASP A 702 -3.91 -15.22 19.53
CA ASP A 702 -2.76 -14.91 18.68
C ASP A 702 -2.97 -15.49 17.27
N PRO A 703 -3.28 -14.67 16.25
CA PRO A 703 -3.50 -15.13 14.89
C PRO A 703 -2.23 -15.68 14.21
N GLN A 704 -1.03 -15.28 14.64
CA GLN A 704 0.22 -15.76 14.07
C GLN A 704 0.46 -17.22 14.45
N LEU A 705 0.22 -17.57 15.72
CA LEU A 705 0.28 -18.97 16.16
C LEU A 705 -0.80 -19.81 15.48
N ALA A 706 -1.99 -19.25 15.27
CA ALA A 706 -3.05 -19.92 14.52
C ALA A 706 -2.65 -20.20 13.07
N PHE A 707 -2.10 -19.20 12.38
CA PHE A 707 -1.58 -19.34 11.02
C PHE A 707 -0.51 -20.43 10.94
N PHE A 708 0.49 -20.39 11.83
CA PHE A 708 1.55 -21.41 11.89
C PHE A 708 1.00 -22.81 12.10
N LYS A 709 0.02 -22.96 13.01
CA LYS A 709 -0.57 -24.26 13.31
C LYS A 709 -1.33 -24.84 12.13
N TRP A 710 -2.11 -24.01 11.44
CA TRP A 710 -2.87 -24.43 10.26
C TRP A 710 -1.96 -24.66 9.04
N ALA A 711 -0.92 -23.85 8.84
CA ALA A 711 0.01 -24.03 7.74
C ALA A 711 0.87 -25.31 7.87
N ASP A 712 1.13 -25.78 9.10
CA ASP A 712 1.94 -26.98 9.39
C ASP A 712 1.13 -28.27 9.61
N THR A 713 -0.20 -28.23 9.50
CA THR A 713 -1.02 -29.42 9.77
C THR A 713 -1.13 -30.38 8.57
N ASP A 714 -1.46 -31.65 8.87
CA ASP A 714 -1.70 -32.75 7.92
C ASP A 714 -3.21 -33.02 7.75
N GLU A 715 -4.00 -31.94 7.72
CA GLU A 715 -5.44 -31.97 7.44
C GLU A 715 -5.68 -32.05 5.92
N GLU A 716 -6.89 -32.43 5.50
CA GLU A 716 -7.31 -32.40 4.10
C GLU A 716 -6.87 -31.09 3.43
N PRO A 717 -6.16 -31.13 2.28
CA PRO A 717 -5.44 -29.96 1.75
C PRO A 717 -6.32 -28.72 1.51
N GLY A 718 -7.56 -28.90 1.05
CA GLY A 718 -8.50 -27.81 0.86
C GLY A 718 -8.98 -27.21 2.18
N VAL A 719 -9.33 -28.06 3.16
CA VAL A 719 -9.70 -27.64 4.53
C VAL A 719 -8.55 -26.87 5.18
N LYS A 720 -7.34 -27.43 5.14
CA LYS A 720 -6.11 -26.78 5.61
C LYS A 720 -5.94 -25.39 4.99
N GLN A 721 -5.96 -25.32 3.66
CA GLN A 721 -5.73 -24.08 2.94
C GLN A 721 -6.82 -23.03 3.20
N PHE A 722 -8.07 -23.45 3.41
CA PHE A 722 -9.15 -22.56 3.82
C PHE A 722 -8.91 -21.94 5.19
N PHE A 723 -8.51 -22.72 6.18
CA PHE A 723 -8.23 -22.19 7.52
C PHE A 723 -6.94 -21.36 7.59
N VAL A 724 -5.97 -21.62 6.72
CA VAL A 724 -4.87 -20.66 6.46
C VAL A 724 -5.45 -19.33 5.96
N GLY A 725 -6.39 -19.34 5.01
CA GLY A 725 -7.09 -18.14 4.56
C GLY A 725 -7.83 -17.42 5.69
N LEU A 726 -8.56 -18.17 6.53
CA LEU A 726 -9.31 -17.62 7.67
C LEU A 726 -8.40 -16.98 8.72
N THR A 727 -7.24 -17.57 9.00
CA THR A 727 -6.28 -17.01 9.96
C THR A 727 -5.60 -15.75 9.44
N LEU A 728 -5.23 -15.72 8.15
CA LEU A 728 -4.70 -14.53 7.49
C LEU A 728 -5.74 -13.40 7.43
N GLU A 729 -7.00 -13.73 7.15
CA GLU A 729 -8.13 -12.80 7.18
C GLU A 729 -8.30 -12.17 8.57
N ARG A 730 -8.38 -12.99 9.63
CA ARG A 730 -8.45 -12.53 11.02
C ARG A 730 -7.24 -11.69 11.43
N ALA A 731 -6.09 -11.91 10.80
CA ALA A 731 -4.87 -11.15 11.03
C ALA A 731 -4.80 -9.84 10.23
N GLY A 732 -5.79 -9.51 9.39
CA GLY A 732 -5.76 -8.31 8.53
C GLY A 732 -4.82 -8.44 7.32
N LEU A 733 -4.32 -9.64 7.00
CA LEU A 733 -3.48 -9.94 5.84
C LEU A 733 -4.36 -10.27 4.62
N LEU A 734 -5.20 -9.32 4.22
CA LEU A 734 -6.33 -9.55 3.32
C LEU A 734 -5.92 -10.02 1.90
N HIS A 735 -4.86 -9.47 1.31
CA HIS A 735 -4.37 -9.97 0.01
C HIS A 735 -3.95 -11.44 0.10
N GLN A 736 -3.28 -11.82 1.18
CA GLN A 736 -2.79 -13.18 1.39
C GLN A 736 -3.93 -14.14 1.74
N ALA A 737 -4.94 -13.67 2.48
CA ALA A 737 -6.17 -14.42 2.68
C ALA A 737 -6.87 -14.73 1.34
N VAL A 738 -6.98 -13.74 0.43
CA VAL A 738 -7.54 -13.96 -0.91
C VAL A 738 -6.69 -14.95 -1.71
N LYS A 739 -5.35 -14.88 -1.64
CA LYS A 739 -4.49 -15.90 -2.29
C LYS A 739 -4.74 -17.30 -1.75
N ALA A 740 -4.86 -17.44 -0.43
CA ALA A 740 -5.14 -18.72 0.23
C ALA A 740 -6.49 -19.30 -0.22
N TYR A 741 -7.56 -18.50 -0.20
CA TYR A 741 -8.86 -18.95 -0.71
C TYR A 741 -8.85 -19.26 -2.20
N TYR A 742 -8.12 -18.47 -3.00
CA TYR A 742 -8.04 -18.71 -4.44
C TYR A 742 -7.24 -19.99 -4.75
N ALA A 743 -6.21 -20.31 -3.96
CA ALA A 743 -5.50 -21.58 -4.06
C ALA A 743 -6.43 -22.79 -3.82
N VAL A 744 -7.43 -22.68 -2.93
CA VAL A 744 -8.48 -23.70 -2.79
C VAL A 744 -9.23 -23.90 -4.10
N LEU A 745 -9.69 -22.82 -4.75
CA LEU A 745 -10.44 -22.93 -6.02
C LEU A 745 -9.61 -23.57 -7.14
N ILE A 746 -8.31 -23.30 -7.15
CA ILE A 746 -7.42 -23.78 -8.21
C ILE A 746 -7.04 -25.25 -7.99
N HIS A 747 -6.57 -25.58 -6.80
CA HIS A 747 -5.94 -26.88 -6.50
C HIS A 747 -6.87 -27.88 -5.82
N PHE A 748 -7.82 -27.40 -5.02
CA PHE A 748 -8.63 -28.20 -4.12
C PHE A 748 -10.15 -27.91 -4.23
N PRO A 749 -10.71 -27.73 -5.44
CA PRO A 749 -12.09 -27.26 -5.60
C PRO A 749 -13.15 -28.28 -5.17
N THR A 750 -12.80 -29.56 -5.08
CA THR A 750 -13.68 -30.67 -4.70
C THR A 750 -13.47 -31.12 -3.25
N SER A 751 -12.68 -30.40 -2.46
CA SER A 751 -12.40 -30.74 -1.07
C SER A 751 -13.65 -30.62 -0.19
N ILE A 752 -13.78 -31.56 0.74
CA ILE A 752 -14.93 -31.71 1.63
C ILE A 752 -14.42 -31.68 3.06
N GLY A 753 -14.91 -30.73 3.85
CA GLY A 753 -14.80 -30.73 5.30
C GLY A 753 -16.08 -31.25 5.95
N TRP A 754 -16.09 -31.32 7.28
CA TRP A 754 -17.19 -31.90 8.05
C TRP A 754 -17.63 -30.98 9.17
N THR A 755 -18.93 -30.82 9.35
CA THR A 755 -19.50 -30.08 10.47
C THR A 755 -19.40 -30.86 11.78
N ALA A 756 -19.46 -30.18 12.92
CA ALA A 756 -19.48 -30.79 14.25
C ALA A 756 -20.81 -31.48 14.64
N PHE A 757 -21.80 -31.51 13.74
CA PHE A 757 -23.06 -32.21 13.98
C PHE A 757 -22.87 -33.73 14.06
N ASP A 758 -23.82 -34.41 14.72
CA ASP A 758 -23.88 -35.88 14.80
C ASP A 758 -25.21 -36.38 14.21
N PRO A 759 -25.20 -37.08 13.04
CA PRO A 759 -24.02 -37.40 12.25
C PRO A 759 -23.43 -36.17 11.54
N PRO A 760 -22.12 -36.16 11.23
CA PRO A 760 -21.49 -35.06 10.50
C PRO A 760 -22.10 -34.82 9.13
N THR A 761 -22.31 -33.56 8.76
CA THR A 761 -22.76 -33.14 7.42
C THR A 761 -21.58 -32.62 6.60
N PRO A 762 -21.58 -32.84 5.27
CA PRO A 762 -20.50 -32.41 4.41
C PRO A 762 -20.50 -30.88 4.21
N TRP A 763 -19.31 -30.31 4.18
CA TRP A 763 -19.06 -28.89 3.94
C TRP A 763 -18.13 -28.72 2.74
N TYR A 764 -18.64 -28.16 1.65
CA TYR A 764 -17.90 -28.05 0.38
C TYR A 764 -16.99 -26.82 0.36
N VAL A 765 -15.70 -27.04 0.60
CA VAL A 765 -14.72 -26.00 0.90
C VAL A 765 -14.51 -25.05 -0.27
N GLY A 766 -14.46 -25.58 -1.50
CA GLY A 766 -14.30 -24.76 -2.71
C GLY A 766 -15.43 -23.75 -2.90
N VAL A 767 -16.67 -24.14 -2.63
CA VAL A 767 -17.82 -23.22 -2.74
C VAL A 767 -17.68 -22.07 -1.74
N VAL A 768 -17.32 -22.38 -0.49
CA VAL A 768 -17.18 -21.36 0.56
C VAL A 768 -15.94 -20.48 0.35
N ALA A 769 -14.84 -21.03 -0.17
CA ALA A 769 -13.67 -20.24 -0.53
C ALA A 769 -13.99 -19.20 -1.62
N ARG A 770 -14.80 -19.55 -2.61
CA ARG A 770 -15.30 -18.60 -3.61
C ARG A 770 -16.10 -17.48 -2.96
N ASP A 771 -17.09 -17.84 -2.15
CA ASP A 771 -17.96 -16.87 -1.48
C ASP A 771 -17.16 -15.92 -0.56
N LYS A 772 -16.11 -16.43 0.10
CA LYS A 772 -15.16 -15.64 0.90
C LYS A 772 -14.40 -14.60 0.06
N ILE A 773 -13.86 -14.98 -1.11
CA ILE A 773 -13.16 -14.05 -2.00
C ILE A 773 -14.09 -12.92 -2.44
N GLU A 774 -15.31 -13.27 -2.86
CA GLU A 774 -16.31 -12.29 -3.31
C GLU A 774 -16.74 -11.36 -2.16
N ALA A 775 -16.94 -11.89 -0.95
CA ALA A 775 -17.27 -11.10 0.23
C ALA A 775 -16.14 -10.14 0.64
N LEU A 776 -14.89 -10.62 0.66
CA LEU A 776 -13.72 -9.80 0.97
C LEU A 776 -13.55 -8.67 -0.04
N ALA A 777 -13.65 -8.95 -1.34
CA ALA A 777 -13.59 -7.92 -2.37
C ALA A 777 -14.68 -6.85 -2.16
N ARG A 778 -15.91 -7.28 -1.85
CA ARG A 778 -17.04 -6.36 -1.64
C ARG A 778 -16.88 -5.48 -0.39
N LEU A 779 -16.40 -6.04 0.72
CA LEU A 779 -16.22 -5.33 1.99
C LEU A 779 -14.93 -4.49 2.02
N HIS A 780 -13.92 -4.86 1.22
CA HIS A 780 -12.61 -4.21 1.17
C HIS A 780 -12.26 -3.82 -0.27
N PRO A 781 -12.97 -2.85 -0.87
CA PRO A 781 -12.71 -2.45 -2.26
C PRO A 781 -11.30 -1.86 -2.44
N GLU A 782 -10.64 -1.39 -1.38
CA GLU A 782 -9.23 -0.97 -1.39
C GLU A 782 -8.26 -2.07 -1.83
N LEU A 783 -8.63 -3.35 -1.75
CA LEU A 783 -7.85 -4.45 -2.31
C LEU A 783 -7.74 -4.34 -3.84
N GLY A 784 -8.70 -3.69 -4.50
CA GLY A 784 -8.73 -3.55 -5.95
C GLY A 784 -8.81 -4.89 -6.66
N LEU A 785 -9.55 -5.85 -6.11
CA LEU A 785 -9.67 -7.22 -6.62
C LEU A 785 -11.09 -7.53 -7.05
N ARG A 786 -11.24 -8.34 -8.11
CA ARG A 786 -12.52 -8.89 -8.54
C ARG A 786 -12.33 -10.31 -9.06
N LEU A 787 -13.20 -11.24 -8.66
CA LEU A 787 -13.22 -12.61 -9.16
C LEU A 787 -14.19 -12.70 -10.35
N GLU A 788 -13.68 -13.08 -11.52
CA GLU A 788 -14.45 -13.16 -12.76
C GLU A 788 -14.64 -14.61 -13.22
N GLY A 789 -15.90 -14.97 -13.52
CA GLY A 789 -16.22 -16.25 -14.18
C GLY A 789 -16.07 -17.50 -13.30
N ALA A 790 -15.75 -17.37 -12.01
CA ALA A 790 -15.66 -18.49 -11.09
C ALA A 790 -17.04 -19.10 -10.84
N SER A 791 -17.13 -20.44 -10.88
CA SER A 791 -18.35 -21.19 -10.62
C SER A 791 -17.99 -22.61 -10.19
N ILE A 792 -18.52 -23.04 -9.04
CA ILE A 792 -18.48 -24.44 -8.60
C ILE A 792 -19.92 -24.88 -8.41
N VAL A 793 -20.36 -25.80 -9.25
CA VAL A 793 -21.71 -26.38 -9.18
C VAL A 793 -21.59 -27.85 -8.82
N ILE A 794 -22.25 -28.24 -7.75
CA ILE A 794 -22.31 -29.63 -7.30
C ILE A 794 -23.68 -30.15 -7.70
N GLN A 795 -23.73 -31.06 -8.67
CA GLN A 795 -24.96 -31.78 -8.98
C GLN A 795 -25.20 -32.79 -7.87
N HIS A 796 -26.44 -32.88 -7.40
CA HIS A 796 -26.87 -33.75 -6.28
C HIS A 796 -26.38 -33.34 -4.87
N GLY A 797 -25.59 -32.27 -4.73
CA GLY A 797 -25.06 -31.80 -3.44
C GLY A 797 -26.04 -31.05 -2.52
N PHE A 798 -27.34 -31.38 -2.55
CA PHE A 798 -28.34 -30.88 -1.59
C PHE A 798 -28.73 -31.94 -0.55
N ASP A 799 -28.01 -33.06 -0.49
CA ASP A 799 -28.15 -34.07 0.54
C ASP A 799 -26.77 -34.44 1.11
N ASN A 800 -26.72 -35.43 2.01
CA ASN A 800 -25.47 -35.86 2.65
C ASN A 800 -24.79 -37.03 1.92
N ASN A 801 -25.25 -37.42 0.72
CA ASN A 801 -24.77 -38.59 0.00
C ASN A 801 -23.68 -38.24 -1.02
N LEU A 802 -22.43 -38.21 -0.57
CA LEU A 802 -21.28 -37.85 -1.42
C LEU A 802 -21.07 -38.77 -2.64
N ASP A 803 -21.59 -40.00 -2.62
CA ASP A 803 -21.39 -40.97 -3.71
C ASP A 803 -22.09 -40.55 -5.02
N ASN A 804 -23.09 -39.65 -4.94
CA ASN A 804 -23.82 -39.15 -6.10
C ASN A 804 -23.34 -37.77 -6.59
N ASP A 805 -22.41 -37.13 -5.87
CA ASP A 805 -21.99 -35.76 -6.14
C ASP A 805 -21.14 -35.66 -7.41
N VAL A 806 -21.49 -34.71 -8.28
CA VAL A 806 -20.72 -34.40 -9.48
C VAL A 806 -20.34 -32.91 -9.49
N PHE A 807 -19.05 -32.63 -9.38
CA PHE A 807 -18.50 -31.29 -9.34
C PHE A 807 -18.25 -30.74 -10.75
N LEU A 808 -18.85 -29.59 -11.08
CA LEU A 808 -18.56 -28.82 -12.28
C LEU A 808 -17.77 -27.59 -11.85
N VAL A 809 -16.45 -27.60 -12.11
CA VAL A 809 -15.54 -26.61 -11.56
C VAL A 809 -15.01 -25.68 -12.65
N ASN A 810 -15.27 -24.39 -12.49
CA ASN A 810 -14.55 -23.32 -13.17
C ASN A 810 -13.94 -22.39 -12.09
N PRO A 811 -12.61 -22.37 -11.92
CA PRO A 811 -11.99 -21.54 -10.89
C PRO A 811 -12.08 -20.03 -11.19
N GLY A 812 -12.40 -19.65 -12.43
CA GLY A 812 -12.45 -18.25 -12.85
C GLY A 812 -11.08 -17.59 -12.93
N ARG A 813 -11.07 -16.26 -12.85
CA ARG A 813 -9.85 -15.43 -12.83
C ARG A 813 -9.97 -14.32 -11.81
N LEU A 814 -8.99 -14.21 -10.93
CA LEU A 814 -8.81 -13.03 -10.08
C LEU A 814 -8.14 -11.91 -10.89
N VAL A 815 -8.76 -10.74 -10.95
CA VAL A 815 -8.26 -9.59 -11.70
C VAL A 815 -8.11 -8.35 -10.83
N SER A 816 -7.18 -7.47 -11.20
CA SER A 816 -7.03 -6.16 -10.57
C SER A 816 -7.95 -5.13 -11.22
N VAL A 817 -8.66 -4.36 -10.41
CA VAL A 817 -9.57 -3.29 -10.80
C VAL A 817 -9.37 -2.08 -9.88
N ALA A 818 -9.80 -0.90 -10.31
CA ALA A 818 -9.85 0.26 -9.42
C ALA A 818 -10.83 -0.02 -8.25
N PRO A 819 -10.58 0.49 -7.02
CA PRO A 819 -11.48 0.30 -5.89
C PRO A 819 -12.95 0.64 -6.18
N ASP A 820 -13.20 1.75 -6.87
CA ASP A 820 -14.56 2.17 -7.29
C ASP A 820 -15.23 1.18 -8.26
N ALA A 821 -14.46 0.35 -8.96
CA ALA A 821 -14.96 -0.62 -9.92
C ALA A 821 -15.21 -2.02 -9.30
N VAL A 822 -14.85 -2.23 -8.03
CA VAL A 822 -15.12 -3.50 -7.32
C VAL A 822 -16.62 -3.66 -7.07
N ASN A 823 -17.28 -2.59 -6.62
CA ASN A 823 -18.70 -2.55 -6.29
C ASN A 823 -19.46 -1.65 -7.28
N PRO A 824 -19.97 -2.18 -8.41
CA PRO A 824 -20.68 -1.37 -9.37
C PRO A 824 -21.95 -0.76 -8.75
N PRO A 825 -22.46 0.37 -9.29
CA PRO A 825 -23.74 0.94 -8.87
C PRO A 825 -24.91 -0.03 -9.05
N THR A 826 -25.96 0.13 -8.23
CA THR A 826 -27.18 -0.67 -8.36
C THR A 826 -27.84 -0.33 -9.70
N ALA A 827 -28.14 -1.34 -10.52
CA ALA A 827 -28.85 -1.11 -11.76
C ALA A 827 -30.27 -0.58 -11.51
N GLU A 828 -30.71 0.40 -12.29
CA GLU A 828 -32.09 0.88 -12.29
C GLU A 828 -32.99 -0.23 -12.84
N VAL A 829 -33.91 -0.73 -12.02
CA VAL A 829 -34.80 -1.84 -12.38
C VAL A 829 -36.29 -1.50 -12.31
N SER A 830 -36.64 -0.28 -11.86
CA SER A 830 -38.04 0.12 -11.68
C SER A 830 -38.78 0.29 -13.02
N SER A 831 -38.05 0.63 -14.08
CA SER A 831 -38.57 0.74 -15.44
C SER A 831 -38.70 -0.60 -16.18
N LEU A 832 -38.12 -1.69 -15.65
CA LEU A 832 -38.13 -2.98 -16.34
C LEU A 832 -39.54 -3.60 -16.34
N PRO A 833 -40.00 -4.18 -17.47
CA PRO A 833 -41.28 -4.85 -17.52
C PRO A 833 -41.26 -6.12 -16.67
N VAL A 834 -42.42 -6.46 -16.08
CA VAL A 834 -42.62 -7.71 -15.35
C VAL A 834 -42.77 -8.86 -16.35
N LYS A 835 -41.89 -9.87 -16.23
CA LYS A 835 -41.89 -11.11 -17.02
C LYS A 835 -42.95 -12.10 -16.52
N ARG A 836 -43.04 -12.28 -15.19
CA ARG A 836 -44.07 -13.13 -14.55
C ARG A 836 -44.35 -12.67 -13.13
N THR A 837 -45.56 -12.96 -12.65
CA THR A 837 -46.01 -12.67 -11.28
C THR A 837 -46.42 -13.97 -10.58
N ILE A 838 -46.07 -14.09 -9.30
CA ILE A 838 -46.52 -15.12 -8.38
C ILE A 838 -47.41 -14.46 -7.31
N GLY A 839 -48.59 -15.00 -7.09
CA GLY A 839 -49.67 -14.32 -6.33
C GLY A 839 -50.49 -13.39 -7.22
N ARG A 840 -51.69 -13.01 -6.75
CA ARG A 840 -52.61 -12.12 -7.50
C ARG A 840 -53.15 -10.96 -6.67
N GLY A 841 -52.97 -10.98 -5.36
CA GLY A 841 -53.44 -9.94 -4.46
C GLY A 841 -52.50 -8.75 -4.39
N ARG A 842 -52.73 -7.93 -3.36
CA ARG A 842 -51.91 -6.75 -3.07
C ARG A 842 -50.46 -7.10 -2.73
N VAL A 843 -50.22 -8.31 -2.20
CA VAL A 843 -48.87 -8.84 -1.99
C VAL A 843 -48.58 -9.89 -3.06
N HIS A 844 -47.52 -9.69 -3.84
CA HIS A 844 -47.13 -10.63 -4.87
C HIS A 844 -45.63 -10.50 -5.19
N ALA A 845 -45.03 -11.58 -5.70
CA ALA A 845 -43.66 -11.55 -6.19
C ALA A 845 -43.64 -11.35 -7.71
N ALA A 846 -42.86 -10.39 -8.19
CA ALA A 846 -42.70 -10.07 -9.60
C ALA A 846 -41.28 -10.44 -10.07
N GLN A 847 -41.19 -11.26 -11.13
CA GLN A 847 -39.96 -11.46 -11.86
C GLN A 847 -39.87 -10.41 -12.97
N LEU A 848 -38.80 -9.63 -13.00
CA LEU A 848 -38.53 -8.61 -14.00
C LEU A 848 -37.95 -9.23 -15.28
N ALA A 849 -37.90 -8.44 -16.36
CA ALA A 849 -37.40 -8.88 -17.67
C ALA A 849 -35.95 -9.38 -17.66
N ASN A 850 -35.10 -8.83 -16.79
CA ASN A 850 -33.73 -9.31 -16.56
C ASN A 850 -33.65 -10.59 -15.70
N GLY A 851 -34.79 -11.12 -15.26
CA GLY A 851 -34.88 -12.32 -14.43
C GLY A 851 -34.80 -12.07 -12.93
N HIS A 852 -34.58 -10.83 -12.48
CA HIS A 852 -34.55 -10.51 -11.04
C HIS A 852 -35.95 -10.60 -10.42
N TRP A 853 -36.02 -10.85 -9.12
CA TRP A 853 -37.24 -10.95 -8.33
C TRP A 853 -37.40 -9.76 -7.39
N GLN A 854 -38.63 -9.26 -7.27
CA GLN A 854 -39.03 -8.26 -6.28
C GLN A 854 -40.33 -8.69 -5.62
N LEU A 855 -40.40 -8.63 -4.29
CA LEU A 855 -41.68 -8.64 -3.58
C LEU A 855 -42.34 -7.27 -3.76
N ARG A 856 -43.67 -7.26 -3.91
CA ARG A 856 -44.46 -6.04 -4.04
C ARG A 856 -45.60 -6.03 -3.04
N VAL A 857 -45.83 -4.88 -2.43
CA VAL A 857 -46.98 -4.58 -1.57
C VAL A 857 -47.66 -3.35 -2.15
N ASP A 858 -48.95 -3.47 -2.48
CA ASP A 858 -49.75 -2.41 -3.12
C ASP A 858 -49.09 -1.86 -4.40
N GLY A 859 -48.46 -2.75 -5.17
CA GLY A 859 -47.78 -2.46 -6.43
C GLY A 859 -46.36 -1.86 -6.29
N ARG A 860 -45.94 -1.49 -5.08
CA ARG A 860 -44.61 -0.92 -4.81
C ARG A 860 -43.60 -2.01 -4.42
N PRO A 861 -42.32 -1.92 -4.81
CA PRO A 861 -41.28 -2.81 -4.31
C PRO A 861 -41.24 -2.82 -2.78
N TRP A 862 -41.09 -3.99 -2.19
CA TRP A 862 -41.03 -4.20 -0.75
C TRP A 862 -39.83 -5.08 -0.41
N THR A 863 -38.83 -4.51 0.25
CA THR A 863 -37.72 -5.27 0.84
C THR A 863 -38.12 -5.67 2.25
N VAL A 864 -38.05 -6.97 2.56
CA VAL A 864 -38.32 -7.47 3.91
C VAL A 864 -37.15 -7.08 4.83
N ARG A 865 -37.36 -6.04 5.64
CA ARG A 865 -36.53 -5.66 6.79
C ARG A 865 -37.18 -6.29 8.02
N GLY A 866 -36.96 -7.59 8.17
CA GLY A 866 -37.69 -8.45 9.08
C GLY A 866 -37.04 -8.55 10.47
N LEU A 867 -37.87 -8.73 11.49
CA LEU A 867 -37.46 -9.09 12.84
C LEU A 867 -38.37 -10.19 13.40
N THR A 868 -37.78 -11.22 13.99
CA THR A 868 -38.51 -12.24 14.73
C THR A 868 -38.91 -11.69 16.10
N TYR A 869 -40.17 -11.85 16.47
CA TYR A 869 -40.73 -11.27 17.70
C TYR A 869 -41.50 -12.30 18.53
N LEU A 870 -40.88 -12.77 19.61
CA LEU A 870 -41.46 -13.68 20.60
C LEU A 870 -40.86 -13.43 22.00
N PRO A 871 -40.93 -12.19 22.54
CA PRO A 871 -40.20 -11.85 23.75
C PRO A 871 -40.63 -12.71 24.95
N SER A 872 -39.65 -13.17 25.74
CA SER A 872 -39.85 -13.90 26.99
C SER A 872 -39.38 -13.09 28.20
N ALA A 873 -40.13 -13.14 29.31
CA ALA A 873 -39.66 -12.58 30.57
C ALA A 873 -38.60 -13.50 31.22
N VAL A 874 -37.64 -12.91 31.93
CA VAL A 874 -36.66 -13.66 32.72
C VAL A 874 -37.38 -14.49 33.79
N GLY A 875 -37.01 -15.76 33.88
CA GLY A 875 -37.65 -16.76 34.74
C GLY A 875 -38.81 -17.53 34.09
N GLU A 876 -39.23 -17.18 32.88
CA GLU A 876 -40.24 -17.92 32.14
C GLU A 876 -39.62 -18.84 31.08
N THR A 877 -40.21 -20.02 30.89
CA THR A 877 -39.74 -21.03 29.93
C THR A 877 -40.93 -21.81 29.33
N PRO A 878 -40.85 -22.22 28.05
CA PRO A 878 -41.83 -23.13 27.49
C PRO A 878 -41.72 -24.54 28.09
N ASP A 879 -40.55 -24.96 28.57
CA ASP A 879 -40.30 -26.31 29.10
C ASP A 879 -41.12 -26.62 30.36
N GLU A 880 -41.29 -25.62 31.24
CA GLU A 880 -42.10 -25.73 32.46
C GLU A 880 -43.54 -25.20 32.26
N GLY A 881 -43.88 -24.75 31.04
CA GLY A 881 -45.19 -24.16 30.73
C GLY A 881 -45.46 -22.85 31.47
N THR A 882 -44.41 -22.11 31.86
CA THR A 882 -44.51 -20.85 32.62
C THR A 882 -44.56 -19.62 31.72
N MET A 883 -44.20 -19.76 30.44
CA MET A 883 -44.20 -18.69 29.45
C MET A 883 -45.61 -18.12 29.21
N LYS A 884 -45.78 -16.82 29.50
CA LYS A 884 -47.04 -16.12 29.21
C LYS A 884 -47.04 -15.53 27.80
N ASP A 885 -48.23 -15.48 27.22
CA ASP A 885 -48.43 -14.92 25.89
C ASP A 885 -48.26 -13.39 25.87
N TRP A 886 -47.25 -12.91 25.15
CA TRP A 886 -46.88 -11.50 25.04
C TRP A 886 -47.98 -10.62 24.44
N VAL A 887 -48.95 -11.16 23.70
CA VAL A 887 -50.09 -10.35 23.16
C VAL A 887 -51.15 -10.02 24.21
N SER A 888 -51.05 -10.61 25.40
CA SER A 888 -52.05 -10.46 26.48
C SER A 888 -51.44 -10.24 27.86
N ALA A 889 -50.12 -10.34 28.00
CA ALA A 889 -49.45 -10.23 29.27
C ALA A 889 -49.48 -8.78 29.80
N ASP A 890 -49.94 -8.66 31.04
CA ASP A 890 -49.93 -7.47 31.89
C ASP A 890 -49.44 -7.92 33.27
N ARG A 891 -48.11 -8.03 33.42
CA ARG A 891 -47.47 -8.59 34.63
C ARG A 891 -47.46 -7.60 35.78
N ASN A 892 -47.45 -6.30 35.49
CA ASN A 892 -47.44 -5.23 36.51
C ASN A 892 -48.87 -4.78 36.92
N GLY A 893 -49.91 -5.24 36.21
CA GLY A 893 -51.30 -4.90 36.49
C GLY A 893 -51.67 -3.46 36.12
N SER A 894 -50.96 -2.86 35.16
CA SER A 894 -51.16 -1.47 34.73
C SER A 894 -52.42 -1.29 33.87
N GLY A 895 -52.95 -2.39 33.30
CA GLY A 895 -53.98 -2.37 32.27
C GLY A 895 -53.43 -2.13 30.86
N GLN A 896 -52.11 -2.03 30.69
CA GLN A 896 -51.42 -2.01 29.40
C GLN A 896 -50.63 -3.31 29.20
N LEU A 897 -50.34 -3.63 27.94
CA LEU A 897 -49.52 -4.81 27.62
C LEU A 897 -48.06 -4.52 27.95
N ASP A 898 -47.36 -5.49 28.56
CA ASP A 898 -45.98 -5.33 29.01
C ASP A 898 -45.05 -4.82 27.89
N VAL A 899 -45.23 -5.32 26.66
CA VAL A 899 -44.44 -4.96 25.47
C VAL A 899 -44.60 -3.50 25.01
N LEU A 900 -45.67 -2.82 25.46
CA LEU A 900 -45.90 -1.39 25.22
C LEU A 900 -45.33 -0.51 26.33
N GLU A 901 -44.88 -1.11 27.44
CA GLU A 901 -44.41 -0.41 28.63
C GLU A 901 -42.88 -0.50 28.82
N THR A 902 -42.15 -0.91 27.80
CA THR A 902 -40.70 -1.08 27.88
C THR A 902 -39.95 0.25 27.83
N PHE A 903 -38.80 0.34 28.50
CA PHE A 903 -37.93 1.52 28.53
C PHE A 903 -36.48 1.15 28.21
N VAL A 904 -35.68 2.14 27.81
CA VAL A 904 -34.26 1.95 27.51
C VAL A 904 -33.42 2.34 28.71
N ASP A 905 -32.68 1.38 29.25
CA ASP A 905 -31.65 1.59 30.26
C ASP A 905 -30.37 2.05 29.55
N ALA A 906 -30.20 3.37 29.44
CA ALA A 906 -29.16 3.98 28.63
C ALA A 906 -27.79 3.96 29.33
N ASN A 907 -27.80 4.05 30.67
CA ASN A 907 -26.58 4.06 31.48
C ASN A 907 -26.16 2.65 31.95
N ARG A 908 -27.00 1.63 31.69
CA ARG A 908 -26.80 0.22 32.03
C ARG A 908 -26.68 -0.02 33.54
N ASN A 909 -27.54 0.62 34.33
CA ASN A 909 -27.58 0.47 35.80
C ASN A 909 -28.71 -0.46 36.31
N ASP A 910 -29.43 -1.10 35.39
CA ASP A 910 -30.51 -2.05 35.65
C ASP A 910 -31.74 -1.44 36.35
N ARG A 911 -31.94 -0.11 36.25
CA ARG A 911 -33.05 0.61 36.86
C ARG A 911 -33.61 1.66 35.91
N GLN A 912 -34.92 1.90 35.99
CA GLN A 912 -35.53 3.01 35.27
C GLN A 912 -35.28 4.33 35.99
N GLU A 913 -34.55 5.24 35.36
CA GLU A 913 -34.36 6.60 35.87
C GLU A 913 -35.48 7.55 35.37
N PRO A 914 -35.75 8.68 36.06
CA PRO A 914 -36.80 9.62 35.65
C PRO A 914 -36.64 10.21 34.23
N ASP A 915 -35.42 10.18 33.68
CA ASP A 915 -35.10 10.61 32.32
C ASP A 915 -35.13 9.48 31.28
N GLU A 916 -35.50 8.26 31.69
CA GLU A 916 -35.70 7.08 30.82
C GLU A 916 -37.20 6.83 30.63
N PRO A 917 -37.85 7.49 29.65
CA PRO A 917 -39.28 7.35 29.46
C PRO A 917 -39.65 5.93 29.01
N VAL A 918 -40.90 5.55 29.29
CA VAL A 918 -41.53 4.39 28.64
C VAL A 918 -41.66 4.67 27.14
N VAL A 919 -41.14 3.76 26.32
CA VAL A 919 -41.11 3.86 24.84
C VAL A 919 -41.93 2.75 24.18
N GLY A 920 -41.86 1.53 24.72
CA GLY A 920 -42.45 0.33 24.12
C GLY A 920 -41.61 -0.26 22.99
N ASP A 921 -41.65 -1.59 22.84
CA ASP A 921 -40.78 -2.33 21.93
C ASP A 921 -41.01 -1.91 20.47
N PHE A 922 -42.28 -1.74 20.07
CA PHE A 922 -42.63 -1.47 18.68
C PHE A 922 -42.23 -0.08 18.20
N ALA A 923 -42.13 0.90 19.10
CA ALA A 923 -41.55 2.20 18.76
C ALA A 923 -40.04 2.07 18.52
N LEU A 924 -39.32 1.33 19.37
CA LEU A 924 -37.89 1.06 19.18
C LEU A 924 -37.62 0.25 17.90
N ILE A 925 -38.45 -0.76 17.61
CA ILE A 925 -38.36 -1.60 16.40
C ILE A 925 -38.61 -0.78 15.14
N ARG A 926 -39.62 0.10 15.14
CA ARG A 926 -39.87 1.03 14.02
C ARG A 926 -38.69 1.99 13.87
N ASP A 927 -38.18 2.52 14.97
CA ASP A 927 -37.05 3.44 14.96
C ASP A 927 -35.74 2.77 14.52
N MET A 928 -35.66 1.44 14.50
CA MET A 928 -34.58 0.66 13.90
C MET A 928 -34.74 0.52 12.37
N GLY A 929 -35.93 0.77 11.81
CA GLY A 929 -36.24 0.66 10.38
C GLY A 929 -36.86 -0.68 9.96
N VAL A 930 -37.26 -1.52 10.91
CA VAL A 930 -38.02 -2.76 10.63
C VAL A 930 -39.34 -2.39 9.98
N ASN A 931 -39.75 -3.16 8.97
CA ASN A 931 -41.07 -3.02 8.35
C ASN A 931 -41.90 -4.30 8.41
N THR A 932 -41.30 -5.42 8.83
CA THR A 932 -41.95 -6.73 8.82
C THR A 932 -41.67 -7.47 10.13
N LEU A 933 -42.71 -7.99 10.79
CA LEU A 933 -42.58 -8.87 11.95
C LEU A 933 -42.79 -10.33 11.52
N ARG A 934 -41.93 -11.23 12.01
CA ARG A 934 -42.11 -12.68 11.82
C ARG A 934 -42.67 -13.28 13.10
N LEU A 935 -43.82 -13.93 12.98
CA LEU A 935 -44.40 -14.75 14.05
C LEU A 935 -44.30 -16.22 13.65
N PHE A 936 -43.66 -17.01 14.51
CA PHE A 936 -43.39 -18.42 14.25
C PHE A 936 -44.62 -19.29 14.14
N HIS A 937 -45.55 -19.08 15.08
CA HIS A 937 -46.73 -19.91 15.22
C HIS A 937 -47.85 -19.12 15.86
N THR A 938 -49.05 -19.21 15.28
CA THR A 938 -50.23 -18.51 15.79
C THR A 938 -50.91 -19.29 16.93
N ASN A 939 -50.28 -19.31 18.10
CA ASN A 939 -50.89 -19.83 19.34
C ASN A 939 -51.67 -18.79 20.13
N HIS A 940 -51.67 -17.55 19.66
CA HIS A 940 -52.35 -16.42 20.30
C HIS A 940 -53.87 -16.52 20.12
N ASP A 941 -54.65 -16.12 21.14
CA ASP A 941 -56.09 -15.87 20.94
C ASP A 941 -56.25 -14.77 19.88
N PRO A 942 -56.87 -15.04 18.72
CA PRO A 942 -57.05 -14.04 17.68
C PRO A 942 -57.81 -12.80 18.17
N LYS A 943 -58.63 -12.92 19.22
CA LYS A 943 -59.34 -11.79 19.82
C LYS A 943 -58.40 -10.81 20.53
N ALA A 944 -57.29 -11.28 21.07
CA ALA A 944 -56.25 -10.46 21.69
C ALA A 944 -55.21 -10.00 20.66
N ALA A 945 -54.75 -10.91 19.80
CA ALA A 945 -53.69 -10.61 18.83
C ALA A 945 -54.13 -9.63 17.73
N LYS A 946 -55.29 -9.83 17.11
CA LYS A 946 -55.70 -9.02 15.95
C LYS A 946 -55.79 -7.51 16.26
N PRO A 947 -56.43 -7.05 17.35
CA PRO A 947 -56.46 -5.62 17.68
C PRO A 947 -55.07 -5.03 17.82
N LEU A 948 -54.15 -5.73 18.48
CA LEU A 948 -52.77 -5.28 18.64
C LEU A 948 -52.07 -5.20 17.29
N LEU A 949 -52.09 -6.26 16.48
CA LEU A 949 -51.42 -6.27 15.18
C LEU A 949 -51.99 -5.21 14.20
N ARG A 950 -53.30 -4.94 14.23
CA ARG A 950 -53.90 -3.82 13.48
C ARG A 950 -53.39 -2.48 13.95
N ARG A 951 -53.29 -2.28 15.27
CA ARG A 951 -52.72 -1.07 15.87
C ARG A 951 -51.28 -0.87 15.41
N LEU A 952 -50.46 -1.92 15.49
CA LEU A 952 -49.05 -1.89 15.06
C LEU A 952 -48.91 -1.55 13.57
N HIS A 953 -49.77 -2.11 12.73
CA HIS A 953 -49.82 -1.76 11.31
C HIS A 953 -50.22 -0.29 11.07
N GLN A 954 -51.22 0.21 11.79
CA GLN A 954 -51.71 1.59 11.63
C GLN A 954 -50.72 2.64 12.17
N GLU A 955 -50.11 2.38 13.33
CA GLU A 955 -49.24 3.33 14.03
C GLU A 955 -47.79 3.28 13.51
N HIS A 956 -47.31 2.11 13.06
CA HIS A 956 -45.92 1.89 12.70
C HIS A 956 -45.71 1.34 11.28
N GLY A 957 -46.77 0.93 10.57
CA GLY A 957 -46.66 0.42 9.20
C GLY A 957 -46.19 -1.02 9.07
N PHE A 958 -46.13 -1.79 10.18
CA PHE A 958 -45.64 -3.16 10.14
C PHE A 958 -46.54 -4.07 9.30
N MET A 959 -45.90 -4.91 8.48
CA MET A 959 -46.50 -6.09 7.88
C MET A 959 -46.09 -7.33 8.70
N VAL A 960 -46.84 -8.43 8.61
CA VAL A 960 -46.64 -9.63 9.43
C VAL A 960 -46.51 -10.86 8.53
N MET A 961 -45.43 -11.60 8.72
CA MET A 961 -45.30 -12.96 8.20
C MET A 961 -45.89 -13.92 9.24
N MET A 962 -46.94 -14.63 8.84
CA MET A 962 -47.71 -15.48 9.75
C MET A 962 -47.30 -16.93 9.55
N GLY A 963 -46.65 -17.50 10.57
CA GLY A 963 -46.06 -18.84 10.52
C GLY A 963 -46.90 -19.92 11.17
N ASP A 964 -46.69 -21.16 10.71
CA ASP A 964 -47.05 -22.38 11.42
C ASP A 964 -45.84 -23.34 11.45
N PHE A 965 -45.53 -23.93 12.60
CA PHE A 965 -44.39 -24.85 12.73
C PHE A 965 -44.54 -26.15 11.94
N VAL A 966 -45.76 -26.51 11.51
CA VAL A 966 -46.06 -27.74 10.78
C VAL A 966 -45.43 -28.96 11.47
N GLY A 967 -45.59 -29.06 12.80
CA GLY A 967 -45.06 -30.18 13.58
C GLY A 967 -43.61 -30.05 14.03
N MET A 968 -42.89 -28.98 13.69
CA MET A 968 -41.63 -28.70 14.37
C MET A 968 -41.89 -28.51 15.86
N TYR A 969 -40.97 -28.98 16.72
CA TYR A 969 -41.14 -28.97 18.18
C TYR A 969 -42.40 -29.70 18.67
N THR A 970 -42.91 -30.65 17.87
CA THR A 970 -44.19 -31.37 18.03
C THR A 970 -45.44 -30.51 18.05
N VAL A 971 -45.31 -29.22 17.73
CA VAL A 971 -46.40 -28.26 17.75
C VAL A 971 -47.42 -28.58 16.66
N GLY A 972 -48.67 -28.80 17.06
CA GLY A 972 -49.78 -29.14 16.17
C GLY A 972 -49.83 -30.61 15.72
N SER A 973 -48.76 -31.39 15.89
CA SER A 973 -48.75 -32.82 15.56
C SER A 973 -49.44 -33.68 16.62
N GLY A 974 -49.46 -33.22 17.88
CA GLY A 974 -50.00 -33.97 19.02
C GLY A 974 -49.10 -35.12 19.48
N ALA A 975 -47.89 -35.22 18.95
CA ALA A 975 -46.85 -36.11 19.45
C ALA A 975 -46.22 -35.54 20.73
N LYS A 976 -45.68 -36.42 21.57
CA LYS A 976 -44.82 -35.98 22.67
C LYS A 976 -43.43 -35.61 22.16
N TRP A 977 -42.72 -34.76 22.91
CA TRP A 977 -41.38 -34.32 22.55
C TRP A 977 -40.42 -35.49 22.27
N GLU A 978 -40.49 -36.56 23.08
CA GLU A 978 -39.62 -37.74 22.95
C GLU A 978 -39.98 -38.64 21.76
N GLU A 979 -41.24 -38.61 21.31
CA GLU A 979 -41.72 -39.38 20.15
C GLU A 979 -41.36 -38.67 18.85
N GLY A 980 -41.47 -37.34 18.86
CA GLY A 980 -41.26 -36.51 17.69
C GLY A 980 -42.41 -36.56 16.68
N THR A 981 -42.40 -35.62 15.74
CA THR A 981 -43.41 -35.57 14.68
C THR A 981 -43.11 -36.59 13.59
N ASP A 982 -44.11 -37.43 13.29
CA ASP A 982 -44.10 -38.40 12.21
C ASP A 982 -44.94 -37.89 11.01
N TYR A 983 -44.26 -37.52 9.92
CA TYR A 983 -44.90 -37.07 8.68
C TYR A 983 -45.47 -38.21 7.83
N LEU A 984 -45.28 -39.48 8.22
CA LEU A 984 -45.95 -40.63 7.64
C LEU A 984 -47.28 -40.92 8.33
N ASP A 985 -47.46 -40.49 9.59
CA ASP A 985 -48.69 -40.68 10.37
C ASP A 985 -49.84 -39.79 9.83
N PRO A 986 -50.90 -40.38 9.25
CA PRO A 986 -52.03 -39.62 8.72
C PRO A 986 -52.79 -38.82 9.78
N ALA A 987 -52.80 -39.28 11.04
CA ALA A 987 -53.48 -38.59 12.14
C ALA A 987 -52.70 -37.34 12.57
N GLN A 988 -51.37 -37.40 12.66
CA GLN A 988 -50.53 -36.24 12.93
C GLN A 988 -50.64 -35.22 11.80
N ARG A 989 -50.49 -35.65 10.53
CA ARG A 989 -50.68 -34.79 9.35
C ARG A 989 -52.03 -34.09 9.34
N LYS A 990 -53.11 -34.83 9.65
CA LYS A 990 -54.45 -34.23 9.74
C LYS A 990 -54.53 -33.13 10.80
N ARG A 991 -53.95 -33.34 11.98
CA ARG A 991 -53.95 -32.32 13.06
C ARG A 991 -53.16 -31.08 12.68
N MET A 992 -51.97 -31.25 12.10
CA MET A 992 -51.15 -30.14 11.60
C MET A 992 -51.87 -29.37 10.50
N PHE A 993 -52.49 -30.07 9.54
CA PHE A 993 -53.30 -29.45 8.49
C PHE A 993 -54.43 -28.60 9.11
N GLU A 994 -55.19 -29.14 10.06
CA GLU A 994 -56.24 -28.36 10.73
C GLU A 994 -55.70 -27.16 11.51
N GLY A 995 -54.47 -27.22 12.04
CA GLY A 995 -53.75 -26.06 12.60
C GLY A 995 -53.56 -24.94 11.58
N VAL A 996 -52.95 -25.27 10.44
CA VAL A 996 -52.75 -24.34 9.32
C VAL A 996 -54.08 -23.77 8.82
N LYS A 997 -55.14 -24.58 8.73
CA LYS A 997 -56.46 -24.09 8.32
C LYS A 997 -57.02 -23.05 9.28
N ARG A 998 -56.83 -23.23 10.59
CA ARG A 998 -57.28 -22.27 11.60
C ARG A 998 -56.51 -20.96 11.44
N MET A 999 -55.17 -21.02 11.42
CA MET A 999 -54.32 -19.85 11.17
C MET A 999 -54.78 -19.05 9.95
N VAL A 1000 -54.95 -19.71 8.80
CA VAL A 1000 -55.32 -19.02 7.55
C VAL A 1000 -56.70 -18.39 7.63
N ARG A 1001 -57.70 -19.13 8.14
CA ARG A 1001 -59.06 -18.60 8.27
C ARG A 1001 -59.16 -17.46 9.26
N ASP A 1002 -58.36 -17.50 10.32
CA ASP A 1002 -58.32 -16.44 11.30
C ASP A 1002 -57.69 -15.18 10.69
N TYR A 1003 -56.60 -15.26 9.92
CA TYR A 1003 -55.80 -14.07 9.59
C TYR A 1003 -55.83 -13.61 8.11
N LYS A 1004 -56.39 -14.37 7.16
CA LYS A 1004 -56.30 -14.04 5.71
C LYS A 1004 -56.87 -12.68 5.30
N ASP A 1005 -57.87 -12.18 6.02
CA ASP A 1005 -58.55 -10.91 5.71
C ASP A 1005 -57.90 -9.70 6.43
N GLU A 1006 -56.77 -9.90 7.12
CA GLU A 1006 -56.12 -8.85 7.90
C GLU A 1006 -55.20 -7.97 7.03
N PRO A 1007 -55.26 -6.63 7.16
CA PRO A 1007 -54.53 -5.72 6.28
C PRO A 1007 -53.01 -5.72 6.48
N TYR A 1008 -52.54 -6.29 7.58
CA TYR A 1008 -51.11 -6.38 7.89
C TYR A 1008 -50.46 -7.67 7.39
N LEU A 1009 -51.23 -8.63 6.88
CA LEU A 1009 -50.69 -9.91 6.44
C LEU A 1009 -49.77 -9.71 5.21
N LEU A 1010 -48.53 -10.16 5.32
CA LEU A 1010 -47.56 -10.15 4.21
C LEU A 1010 -47.61 -11.47 3.44
N MET A 1011 -47.42 -12.58 4.15
CA MET A 1011 -47.34 -13.92 3.59
C MET A 1011 -47.50 -14.98 4.68
N TRP A 1012 -47.76 -16.21 4.24
CA TRP A 1012 -47.78 -17.40 5.09
C TRP A 1012 -46.41 -18.08 5.08
N VAL A 1013 -45.92 -18.51 6.24
CA VAL A 1013 -44.64 -19.25 6.35
C VAL A 1013 -44.91 -20.64 6.91
N LEU A 1014 -44.63 -21.68 6.12
CA LEU A 1014 -44.82 -23.07 6.54
C LEU A 1014 -43.51 -23.68 7.03
N GLY A 1015 -43.50 -24.14 8.27
CA GLY A 1015 -42.35 -24.80 8.89
C GLY A 1015 -41.30 -23.84 9.46
N ASN A 1016 -40.39 -24.43 10.23
CA ASN A 1016 -39.17 -23.83 10.75
C ASN A 1016 -38.09 -24.91 10.88
N GLU A 1017 -37.29 -25.13 9.83
CA GLU A 1017 -36.18 -26.10 9.80
C GLU A 1017 -36.58 -27.56 10.05
N ASN A 1018 -37.84 -27.91 9.76
CA ASN A 1018 -38.36 -29.26 9.95
C ASN A 1018 -37.47 -30.32 9.26
N ASN A 1019 -36.84 -29.96 8.14
CA ASN A 1019 -35.99 -30.82 7.33
C ASN A 1019 -34.73 -31.32 8.05
N TYR A 1020 -34.30 -30.69 9.13
CA TYR A 1020 -33.21 -31.25 9.95
C TYR A 1020 -33.64 -32.49 10.74
N GLY A 1021 -34.95 -32.70 10.98
CA GLY A 1021 -35.45 -33.86 11.72
C GLY A 1021 -35.11 -33.88 13.22
N GLY A 1022 -34.62 -32.76 13.75
CA GLY A 1022 -34.12 -32.63 15.11
C GLY A 1022 -32.59 -32.82 15.18
N VAL A 1023 -31.90 -31.81 15.69
CA VAL A 1023 -30.45 -31.85 15.96
C VAL A 1023 -30.24 -31.92 17.47
N HIS A 1024 -29.29 -32.77 17.89
CA HIS A 1024 -28.91 -32.98 19.29
C HIS A 1024 -28.47 -31.68 19.97
N GLY A 1025 -28.96 -31.47 21.20
CA GLY A 1025 -28.45 -30.44 22.10
C GLY A 1025 -29.50 -29.41 22.46
N ILE A 1026 -30.34 -29.78 23.43
CA ILE A 1026 -30.94 -28.85 24.38
C ILE A 1026 -32.27 -28.16 23.97
N VAL A 1027 -32.57 -27.85 22.70
CA VAL A 1027 -33.90 -27.28 22.30
C VAL A 1027 -34.45 -27.79 20.93
N GLY A 1028 -33.87 -28.83 20.32
CA GLY A 1028 -34.33 -29.34 19.01
C GLY A 1028 -35.50 -30.33 19.07
N GLY A 1029 -36.61 -30.03 18.38
CA GLY A 1029 -37.76 -30.94 18.27
C GLY A 1029 -37.45 -32.19 17.44
N VAL A 1030 -37.81 -33.38 17.94
CA VAL A 1030 -37.60 -34.66 17.26
C VAL A 1030 -38.60 -34.80 16.09
N GLY A 1031 -38.17 -35.26 14.90
CA GLY A 1031 -39.07 -35.55 13.79
C GLY A 1031 -38.42 -36.29 12.62
N ASN A 1032 -39.22 -36.93 11.76
CA ASN A 1032 -38.68 -37.77 10.69
C ASN A 1032 -38.61 -37.11 9.29
N ALA A 1033 -38.78 -35.79 9.20
CA ALA A 1033 -38.75 -35.08 7.91
C ALA A 1033 -37.41 -35.20 7.18
N GLY A 1034 -36.27 -35.18 7.88
CA GLY A 1034 -34.95 -35.39 7.26
C GLY A 1034 -34.74 -36.81 6.73
N GLN A 1035 -35.43 -37.81 7.31
CA GLN A 1035 -35.38 -39.21 6.87
C GLN A 1035 -36.36 -39.48 5.71
N HIS A 1036 -37.47 -38.73 5.67
CA HIS A 1036 -38.54 -38.83 4.68
C HIS A 1036 -38.82 -37.47 4.01
N PRO A 1037 -37.82 -36.86 3.34
CA PRO A 1037 -37.95 -35.50 2.83
C PRO A 1037 -39.02 -35.38 1.75
N ASP A 1038 -39.18 -36.40 0.89
CA ASP A 1038 -40.18 -36.34 -0.19
C ASP A 1038 -41.61 -36.33 0.36
N GLU A 1039 -41.90 -37.11 1.41
CA GLU A 1039 -43.19 -37.13 2.08
C GLU A 1039 -43.48 -35.81 2.79
N PHE A 1040 -42.48 -35.25 3.47
CA PHE A 1040 -42.59 -33.94 4.12
C PHE A 1040 -42.90 -32.83 3.11
N TYR A 1041 -42.11 -32.71 2.03
CA TYR A 1041 -42.33 -31.66 1.03
C TYR A 1041 -43.61 -31.87 0.22
N ARG A 1042 -44.05 -33.12 -0.01
CA ARG A 1042 -45.39 -33.40 -0.54
C ARG A 1042 -46.48 -32.88 0.39
N PHE A 1043 -46.33 -33.03 1.69
CA PHE A 1043 -47.28 -32.49 2.67
C PHE A 1043 -47.28 -30.95 2.68
N ILE A 1044 -46.10 -30.31 2.65
CA ILE A 1044 -45.98 -28.85 2.50
C ILE A 1044 -46.68 -28.36 1.23
N ASN A 1045 -46.52 -29.06 0.12
CA ASN A 1045 -47.21 -28.76 -1.14
C ASN A 1045 -48.74 -28.88 -1.04
N GLU A 1046 -49.24 -29.89 -0.33
CA GLU A 1046 -50.68 -30.06 -0.07
C GLU A 1046 -51.24 -28.87 0.72
N LEU A 1047 -50.52 -28.42 1.75
CA LEU A 1047 -50.85 -27.23 2.54
C LEU A 1047 -50.84 -25.98 1.65
N ALA A 1048 -49.74 -25.69 0.95
CA ALA A 1048 -49.60 -24.52 0.08
C ALA A 1048 -50.73 -24.44 -0.97
N ARG A 1049 -51.03 -25.56 -1.65
CA ARG A 1049 -52.15 -25.63 -2.60
C ARG A 1049 -53.50 -25.37 -1.96
N TRP A 1050 -53.70 -25.79 -0.71
CA TRP A 1050 -54.93 -25.49 0.01
C TRP A 1050 -55.01 -24.01 0.38
N ILE A 1051 -53.91 -23.42 0.86
CA ILE A 1051 -53.82 -21.99 1.18
C ILE A 1051 -54.16 -21.18 -0.07
N HIS A 1052 -53.54 -21.44 -1.23
CA HIS A 1052 -53.85 -20.72 -2.47
C HIS A 1052 -55.32 -20.79 -2.91
N ARG A 1053 -56.07 -21.82 -2.50
CA ARG A 1053 -57.51 -21.91 -2.76
C ARG A 1053 -58.34 -21.09 -1.77
N GLU A 1054 -57.90 -21.01 -0.52
CA GLU A 1054 -58.61 -20.33 0.57
C GLU A 1054 -58.28 -18.83 0.64
N ASP A 1055 -57.04 -18.48 0.31
CA ASP A 1055 -56.43 -17.16 0.27
C ASP A 1055 -55.53 -17.04 -0.97
N PRO A 1056 -56.08 -16.56 -2.10
CA PRO A 1056 -55.31 -16.34 -3.33
C PRO A 1056 -54.49 -15.03 -3.32
N ASP A 1057 -54.65 -14.21 -2.28
CA ASP A 1057 -54.15 -12.83 -2.25
C ASP A 1057 -52.77 -12.70 -1.59
N HIS A 1058 -52.33 -13.71 -0.85
CA HIS A 1058 -51.04 -13.72 -0.16
C HIS A 1058 -50.12 -14.88 -0.61
N PRO A 1059 -48.80 -14.64 -0.78
CA PRO A 1059 -47.84 -15.68 -1.09
C PRO A 1059 -47.66 -16.70 0.04
N VAL A 1060 -47.20 -17.90 -0.32
CA VAL A 1060 -46.80 -18.96 0.61
C VAL A 1060 -45.29 -19.22 0.52
N ALA A 1061 -44.61 -19.02 1.64
CA ALA A 1061 -43.20 -19.34 1.84
C ALA A 1061 -43.01 -20.62 2.67
N ILE A 1062 -41.83 -21.21 2.59
CA ILE A 1062 -41.38 -22.28 3.49
C ILE A 1062 -40.29 -21.73 4.42
N GLY A 1063 -40.23 -22.16 5.67
CA GLY A 1063 -39.07 -21.94 6.56
C GLY A 1063 -38.18 -23.18 6.57
N ASN A 1064 -37.30 -23.32 5.58
CA ASN A 1064 -36.39 -24.47 5.47
C ASN A 1064 -35.09 -24.22 6.24
N GLY A 1065 -34.47 -25.25 6.80
CA GLY A 1065 -33.10 -25.17 7.31
C GLY A 1065 -32.13 -25.28 6.15
N GLU A 1066 -31.35 -24.22 5.88
CA GLU A 1066 -30.38 -24.22 4.78
C GLU A 1066 -31.03 -24.42 3.38
N TRP A 1067 -30.22 -24.63 2.33
CA TRP A 1067 -30.66 -25.12 1.02
C TRP A 1067 -30.81 -26.64 0.97
N LEU A 1068 -30.76 -27.33 2.10
CA LEU A 1068 -30.84 -28.79 2.14
C LEU A 1068 -32.14 -29.27 1.46
N PHE A 1069 -32.02 -30.28 0.61
CA PHE A 1069 -33.07 -30.86 -0.22
C PHE A 1069 -33.71 -29.93 -1.26
N LEU A 1070 -33.00 -28.91 -1.72
CA LEU A 1070 -33.49 -27.94 -2.70
C LEU A 1070 -34.12 -28.57 -3.96
N ASP A 1071 -33.51 -29.62 -4.48
CA ASP A 1071 -33.99 -30.40 -5.64
C ASP A 1071 -35.29 -31.16 -5.33
N ARG A 1072 -35.42 -31.73 -4.13
CA ARG A 1072 -36.66 -32.37 -3.66
C ARG A 1072 -37.77 -31.36 -3.46
N ILE A 1073 -37.48 -30.17 -2.94
CA ILE A 1073 -38.46 -29.08 -2.83
C ILE A 1073 -38.97 -28.69 -4.23
N ALA A 1074 -38.06 -28.50 -5.19
CA ALA A 1074 -38.42 -28.18 -6.57
C ALA A 1074 -39.34 -29.25 -7.20
N ALA A 1075 -39.09 -30.53 -6.90
CA ALA A 1075 -39.87 -31.65 -7.43
C ALA A 1075 -41.22 -31.84 -6.71
N GLN A 1076 -41.23 -31.77 -5.38
CA GLN A 1076 -42.36 -32.20 -4.54
C GLN A 1076 -43.26 -31.05 -4.08
N ALA A 1077 -42.73 -29.83 -3.98
CA ALA A 1077 -43.42 -28.63 -3.49
C ALA A 1077 -43.46 -27.45 -4.47
N PRO A 1078 -43.87 -27.64 -5.73
CA PRO A 1078 -43.90 -26.57 -6.72
C PRO A 1078 -44.90 -25.43 -6.42
N ALA A 1079 -45.84 -25.65 -5.47
CA ALA A 1079 -46.78 -24.63 -5.02
C ALA A 1079 -46.19 -23.65 -3.98
N ILE A 1080 -44.93 -23.81 -3.55
CA ILE A 1080 -44.26 -22.79 -2.76
C ILE A 1080 -43.88 -21.61 -3.67
N ASP A 1081 -44.25 -20.41 -3.24
CA ASP A 1081 -44.05 -19.17 -3.99
C ASP A 1081 -42.69 -18.54 -3.72
N ILE A 1082 -42.23 -18.63 -2.47
CA ILE A 1082 -40.99 -18.04 -1.96
C ILE A 1082 -40.20 -19.13 -1.25
N PHE A 1083 -38.93 -19.31 -1.63
CA PHE A 1083 -38.03 -20.19 -0.90
C PHE A 1083 -37.49 -19.42 0.31
N GLY A 1084 -37.90 -19.84 1.52
CA GLY A 1084 -37.37 -19.30 2.75
C GLY A 1084 -36.36 -20.24 3.39
N ALA A 1085 -35.27 -19.67 3.91
CA ALA A 1085 -34.21 -20.43 4.57
C ALA A 1085 -33.72 -19.77 5.87
N ASN A 1086 -33.60 -20.55 6.93
CA ASN A 1086 -32.86 -20.19 8.14
C ASN A 1086 -31.38 -20.52 7.92
N MET A 1087 -30.50 -19.55 8.14
CA MET A 1087 -29.09 -19.66 7.73
C MET A 1087 -28.12 -18.98 8.69
N TYR A 1088 -27.09 -19.72 9.08
CA TYR A 1088 -26.04 -19.30 10.02
C TYR A 1088 -24.64 -19.60 9.46
N ARG A 1089 -24.27 -18.95 8.35
CA ARG A 1089 -23.05 -19.26 7.57
C ARG A 1089 -21.81 -18.44 7.92
N GLY A 1090 -21.89 -17.49 8.84
CA GLY A 1090 -20.76 -16.66 9.25
C GLY A 1090 -20.91 -15.18 8.91
N TRP A 1091 -19.91 -14.39 9.32
CA TRP A 1091 -19.94 -12.93 9.25
C TRP A 1091 -19.83 -12.34 7.84
N HIS A 1092 -19.68 -13.16 6.80
CA HIS A 1092 -19.69 -12.72 5.39
C HIS A 1092 -21.06 -12.78 4.72
N GLY A 1093 -22.06 -13.31 5.44
CA GLY A 1093 -23.40 -13.57 4.92
C GLY A 1093 -23.58 -15.00 4.41
N PHE A 1094 -24.39 -15.15 3.37
CA PHE A 1094 -24.96 -16.42 2.93
C PHE A 1094 -24.20 -17.04 1.75
N GLY A 1095 -23.49 -16.20 0.99
CA GLY A 1095 -22.70 -16.57 -0.17
C GLY A 1095 -23.50 -16.45 -1.46
N ARG A 1096 -22.86 -15.95 -2.52
CA ARG A 1096 -23.48 -15.84 -3.85
C ARG A 1096 -23.89 -17.21 -4.39
N SER A 1097 -23.13 -18.25 -4.05
CA SER A 1097 -23.42 -19.63 -4.40
C SER A 1097 -24.83 -20.07 -4.00
N PHE A 1098 -25.31 -19.65 -2.82
CA PHE A 1098 -26.66 -19.94 -2.31
C PHE A 1098 -27.75 -19.38 -3.22
N PHE A 1099 -27.66 -18.09 -3.52
CA PHE A 1099 -28.61 -17.41 -4.39
C PHE A 1099 -28.62 -18.01 -5.80
N GLU A 1100 -27.44 -18.35 -6.34
CA GLU A 1100 -27.29 -19.02 -7.64
C GLU A 1100 -27.91 -20.42 -7.66
N ALA A 1101 -27.76 -21.19 -6.58
CA ALA A 1101 -28.35 -22.52 -6.47
C ALA A 1101 -29.89 -22.45 -6.47
N VAL A 1102 -30.49 -21.56 -5.68
CA VAL A 1102 -31.95 -21.37 -5.69
C VAL A 1102 -32.43 -20.87 -7.06
N LYS A 1103 -31.70 -19.93 -7.66
CA LYS A 1103 -32.04 -19.39 -8.99
C LYS A 1103 -32.04 -20.48 -10.06
N ARG A 1104 -31.06 -21.39 -10.02
CA ARG A 1104 -30.90 -22.48 -10.98
C ARG A 1104 -31.91 -23.61 -10.77
N THR A 1105 -32.19 -23.99 -9.52
CA THR A 1105 -32.97 -25.18 -9.20
C THR A 1105 -34.47 -24.89 -9.08
N LEU A 1106 -34.87 -23.79 -8.41
CA LEU A 1106 -36.29 -23.43 -8.22
C LEU A 1106 -36.73 -22.25 -9.08
N ASP A 1107 -35.82 -21.31 -9.36
CA ASP A 1107 -36.11 -19.98 -9.89
C ASP A 1107 -37.28 -19.30 -9.15
N ARG A 1108 -37.11 -19.11 -7.84
CA ARG A 1108 -38.06 -18.42 -6.94
C ARG A 1108 -37.36 -17.26 -6.20
N PRO A 1109 -38.13 -16.27 -5.68
CA PRO A 1109 -37.62 -15.33 -4.71
C PRO A 1109 -37.07 -16.05 -3.47
N VAL A 1110 -36.01 -15.47 -2.89
CA VAL A 1110 -35.31 -15.98 -1.72
C VAL A 1110 -35.55 -15.02 -0.56
N LEU A 1111 -36.07 -15.55 0.55
CA LEU A 1111 -36.21 -14.86 1.82
C LEU A 1111 -35.33 -15.57 2.85
N VAL A 1112 -34.40 -14.87 3.49
CA VAL A 1112 -33.72 -15.47 4.66
C VAL A 1112 -34.66 -15.35 5.86
N THR A 1113 -35.27 -16.45 6.27
CA THR A 1113 -36.31 -16.47 7.30
C THR A 1113 -35.75 -16.32 8.71
N GLU A 1114 -34.46 -16.62 8.91
CA GLU A 1114 -33.68 -16.33 10.12
C GLU A 1114 -32.20 -16.18 9.83
N PHE A 1115 -31.57 -15.22 10.49
CA PHE A 1115 -30.13 -15.12 10.63
C PHE A 1115 -29.77 -14.28 11.86
N GLY A 1116 -28.60 -14.55 12.44
CA GLY A 1116 -28.05 -13.78 13.56
C GLY A 1116 -26.84 -14.46 14.18
N CYS A 1117 -26.32 -13.86 15.24
CA CYS A 1117 -25.31 -14.49 16.08
C CYS A 1117 -25.37 -13.96 17.52
N PRO A 1118 -24.72 -14.65 18.47
CA PRO A 1118 -24.70 -14.22 19.86
C PRO A 1118 -23.97 -12.88 20.05
N ALA A 1119 -24.42 -12.10 21.03
CA ALA A 1119 -23.74 -10.92 21.57
C ALA A 1119 -22.75 -11.24 22.70
N TYR A 1120 -22.56 -12.52 23.02
CA TYR A 1120 -21.57 -13.01 23.99
C TYR A 1120 -20.46 -13.79 23.29
N GLN A 1121 -19.24 -13.61 23.77
CA GLN A 1121 -18.05 -14.35 23.33
C GLN A 1121 -17.23 -14.73 24.55
N LEU A 1122 -16.86 -16.01 24.65
CA LEU A 1122 -16.12 -16.52 25.80
C LEU A 1122 -14.79 -15.77 25.97
N GLY A 1123 -14.57 -15.23 27.16
CA GLY A 1123 -13.32 -14.53 27.52
C GLY A 1123 -13.17 -13.11 26.95
N GLN A 1124 -14.12 -12.60 26.17
CA GLN A 1124 -14.04 -11.27 25.57
C GLN A 1124 -14.85 -10.23 26.37
N PRO A 1125 -14.40 -8.96 26.40
CA PRO A 1125 -15.22 -7.86 26.91
C PRO A 1125 -16.54 -7.73 26.14
N ARG A 1126 -17.61 -7.35 26.83
CA ARG A 1126 -18.95 -7.18 26.26
C ARG A 1126 -18.94 -6.27 25.02
N GLU A 1127 -18.20 -5.17 25.06
CA GLU A 1127 -18.11 -4.21 23.96
C GLU A 1127 -17.51 -4.86 22.70
N VAL A 1128 -16.54 -5.77 22.85
CA VAL A 1128 -15.97 -6.55 21.75
C VAL A 1128 -16.99 -7.56 21.24
N ALA A 1129 -17.72 -8.22 22.15
CA ALA A 1129 -18.71 -9.22 21.80
C ALA A 1129 -19.93 -8.62 21.04
N GLU A 1130 -20.49 -7.51 21.54
CA GLU A 1130 -21.57 -6.76 20.89
C GLU A 1130 -21.13 -6.17 19.53
N ARG A 1131 -19.86 -5.73 19.41
CA ARG A 1131 -19.29 -5.30 18.12
C ARG A 1131 -19.18 -6.45 17.14
N GLY A 1132 -18.72 -7.63 17.59
CA GLY A 1132 -18.67 -8.85 16.79
C GLY A 1132 -20.06 -9.24 16.27
N GLN A 1133 -21.09 -9.11 17.12
CA GLN A 1133 -22.48 -9.31 16.71
C GLN A 1133 -22.89 -8.37 15.58
N ALA A 1134 -22.62 -7.07 15.75
CA ALA A 1134 -22.95 -6.07 14.74
C ALA A 1134 -22.24 -6.35 13.40
N LEU A 1135 -20.95 -6.72 13.40
CA LEU A 1135 -20.21 -7.03 12.18
C LEU A 1135 -20.76 -8.26 11.44
N TYR A 1136 -21.20 -9.29 12.18
CA TYR A 1136 -21.87 -10.46 11.60
C TYR A 1136 -23.17 -10.07 10.89
N HIS A 1137 -23.99 -9.24 11.53
CA HIS A 1137 -25.23 -8.73 10.94
C HIS A 1137 -24.97 -7.84 9.73
N LEU A 1138 -23.93 -6.99 9.78
CA LEU A 1138 -23.53 -6.15 8.65
C LEU A 1138 -23.22 -7.00 7.41
N GLY A 1139 -22.34 -8.00 7.53
CA GLY A 1139 -22.01 -8.85 6.40
C GLY A 1139 -23.21 -9.65 5.88
N SER A 1140 -24.08 -10.12 6.78
CA SER A 1140 -25.34 -10.78 6.40
C SER A 1140 -26.25 -9.88 5.58
N TRP A 1141 -26.49 -8.64 6.03
CA TRP A 1141 -27.36 -7.71 5.31
C TRP A 1141 -26.75 -7.23 3.99
N VAL A 1142 -25.44 -6.97 3.98
CA VAL A 1142 -24.71 -6.58 2.77
C VAL A 1142 -24.79 -7.66 1.70
N ASP A 1143 -24.66 -8.93 2.09
CA ASP A 1143 -24.76 -10.04 1.14
C ASP A 1143 -26.18 -10.22 0.57
N LEU A 1144 -27.21 -10.02 1.41
CA LEU A 1144 -28.59 -9.94 0.95
C LEU A 1144 -28.78 -8.80 -0.05
N ALA A 1145 -28.38 -7.59 0.31
CA ALA A 1145 -28.54 -6.39 -0.51
C ALA A 1145 -27.82 -6.51 -1.86
N ASP A 1146 -26.66 -7.15 -1.88
CA ASP A 1146 -25.89 -7.41 -3.10
C ASP A 1146 -26.52 -8.48 -4.00
N ASN A 1147 -27.51 -9.24 -3.52
CA ASN A 1147 -28.27 -10.21 -4.29
C ASN A 1147 -29.74 -9.82 -4.51
N MET A 1148 -30.14 -8.59 -4.16
CA MET A 1148 -31.46 -8.03 -4.48
C MET A 1148 -31.55 -7.55 -5.93
N ALA A 1149 -32.78 -7.33 -6.41
CA ALA A 1149 -33.01 -6.84 -7.76
C ALA A 1149 -32.22 -5.56 -8.08
N GLY A 1150 -31.30 -5.67 -9.04
CA GLY A 1150 -30.41 -4.58 -9.49
C GLY A 1150 -28.94 -4.89 -9.23
N ARG A 1151 -28.65 -5.94 -8.45
CA ARG A 1151 -27.32 -6.46 -8.13
C ARG A 1151 -27.29 -7.99 -8.15
N GLY A 1152 -26.08 -8.55 -8.17
CA GLY A 1152 -25.81 -9.97 -7.97
C GLY A 1152 -26.69 -10.91 -8.79
N VAL A 1153 -27.23 -11.94 -8.12
CA VAL A 1153 -28.18 -12.91 -8.71
C VAL A 1153 -29.59 -12.31 -8.85
N GLY A 1154 -29.91 -11.32 -8.02
CA GLY A 1154 -31.14 -10.54 -8.08
C GLY A 1154 -32.39 -11.29 -7.64
N ASN A 1155 -32.28 -12.37 -6.85
CA ASN A 1155 -33.42 -13.14 -6.35
C ASN A 1155 -33.70 -12.98 -4.84
N ALA A 1156 -32.87 -12.25 -4.10
CA ALA A 1156 -33.14 -11.94 -2.70
C ALA A 1156 -34.27 -10.88 -2.56
N ILE A 1157 -35.19 -11.10 -1.63
CA ILE A 1157 -36.28 -10.14 -1.31
C ILE A 1157 -36.22 -9.60 0.12
N GLY A 1158 -35.14 -9.91 0.86
CA GLY A 1158 -34.91 -9.46 2.23
C GLY A 1158 -34.65 -10.62 3.18
N GLY A 1159 -34.69 -10.33 4.48
CA GLY A 1159 -34.45 -11.31 5.51
C GLY A 1159 -34.99 -10.90 6.87
N THR A 1160 -34.95 -11.82 7.83
CA THR A 1160 -35.46 -11.63 9.19
C THR A 1160 -34.35 -11.87 10.22
N VAL A 1161 -34.11 -10.86 11.05
CA VAL A 1161 -33.14 -10.96 12.14
C VAL A 1161 -33.73 -11.81 13.27
N PHE A 1162 -32.95 -12.79 13.72
CA PHE A 1162 -33.20 -13.58 14.91
C PHE A 1162 -32.21 -13.13 16.00
N GLU A 1163 -32.62 -12.35 17.00
CA GLU A 1163 -34.00 -11.97 17.37
C GLU A 1163 -34.10 -10.64 18.15
N TRP A 1164 -35.32 -10.21 18.56
CA TRP A 1164 -35.50 -8.93 19.25
C TRP A 1164 -34.76 -8.86 20.59
N SER A 1165 -35.13 -9.71 21.55
CA SER A 1165 -34.63 -9.69 22.94
C SER A 1165 -33.99 -11.01 23.33
N ASP A 1166 -33.01 -10.96 24.24
CA ASP A 1166 -32.44 -12.18 24.83
C ASP A 1166 -33.49 -13.07 25.48
N GLU A 1167 -33.37 -14.38 25.26
CA GLU A 1167 -34.27 -15.41 25.78
C GLU A 1167 -33.52 -16.37 26.70
N TRP A 1168 -33.56 -16.12 28.01
CA TRP A 1168 -32.76 -16.79 29.06
C TRP A 1168 -33.12 -18.26 29.33
N TRP A 1169 -33.97 -18.86 28.50
CA TRP A 1169 -34.36 -20.26 28.61
C TRP A 1169 -33.70 -21.13 27.53
N LYS A 1170 -33.05 -20.53 26.53
CA LYS A 1170 -32.51 -21.24 25.36
C LYS A 1170 -31.18 -21.97 25.59
N ALA A 1171 -30.50 -21.77 26.73
CA ALA A 1171 -29.36 -22.62 27.07
C ALA A 1171 -29.81 -24.01 27.51
N GLY A 1172 -31.08 -24.18 27.93
CA GLY A 1172 -31.72 -25.46 28.09
C GLY A 1172 -32.71 -25.68 29.21
N GLN A 1173 -33.04 -26.96 29.39
CA GLN A 1173 -34.07 -27.38 30.35
C GLN A 1173 -33.58 -27.36 31.81
N PRO A 1174 -34.41 -26.89 32.75
CA PRO A 1174 -34.21 -27.04 34.19
C PRO A 1174 -34.11 -28.51 34.63
N PRO A 1175 -33.40 -28.83 35.73
CA PRO A 1175 -32.66 -27.92 36.61
C PRO A 1175 -31.22 -27.64 36.13
N ARG A 1176 -30.83 -28.14 34.96
CA ARG A 1176 -29.46 -28.00 34.45
C ARG A 1176 -29.15 -26.55 34.07
N PHE A 1177 -30.11 -25.89 33.43
CA PHE A 1177 -30.07 -24.49 33.05
C PHE A 1177 -31.36 -23.85 33.55
N LEU A 1178 -31.25 -22.74 34.28
CA LEU A 1178 -32.41 -22.10 34.92
C LEU A 1178 -32.81 -20.86 34.12
N PRO A 1179 -34.11 -20.63 33.83
CA PRO A 1179 -34.55 -19.47 33.06
C PRO A 1179 -34.33 -18.12 33.75
N THR A 1180 -33.83 -18.15 35.00
CA THR A 1180 -33.46 -16.99 35.82
C THR A 1180 -31.97 -16.65 35.76
N VAL A 1181 -31.16 -17.40 35.01
CA VAL A 1181 -29.71 -17.19 34.88
C VAL A 1181 -29.38 -17.11 33.38
N GLN A 1182 -28.72 -16.05 32.96
CA GLN A 1182 -28.19 -15.98 31.60
C GLN A 1182 -26.89 -16.79 31.51
N GLU A 1183 -26.94 -17.90 30.79
CA GLU A 1183 -25.87 -18.88 30.73
C GLU A 1183 -24.72 -18.44 29.82
N THR A 1184 -23.51 -18.83 30.20
CA THR A 1184 -22.27 -18.54 29.44
C THR A 1184 -21.60 -19.81 28.92
N VAL A 1185 -22.36 -20.91 28.89
CA VAL A 1185 -21.97 -22.19 28.29
C VAL A 1185 -22.54 -22.24 26.87
N TYR A 1186 -21.71 -22.59 25.90
CA TYR A 1186 -22.14 -22.63 24.50
C TYR A 1186 -23.07 -23.82 24.21
N ASN A 1187 -23.99 -23.63 23.26
CA ASN A 1187 -24.89 -24.68 22.76
C ASN A 1187 -24.15 -25.61 21.79
N TRP A 1188 -23.47 -25.05 20.77
CA TRP A 1188 -22.63 -25.78 19.80
C TRP A 1188 -21.54 -24.89 19.17
N PRO A 1189 -20.45 -25.46 18.64
CA PRO A 1189 -19.46 -24.69 17.86
C PRO A 1189 -19.99 -24.35 16.46
N GLY A 1190 -19.54 -23.23 15.89
CA GLY A 1190 -19.96 -22.80 14.56
C GLY A 1190 -19.24 -21.55 14.06
N PRO A 1191 -19.61 -21.01 12.89
CA PRO A 1191 -18.96 -19.84 12.28
C PRO A 1191 -19.39 -18.51 12.94
N PHE A 1192 -19.57 -18.51 14.26
CA PHE A 1192 -19.95 -17.34 15.06
C PHE A 1192 -18.73 -16.56 15.52
N PRO A 1193 -18.88 -15.28 15.92
CA PRO A 1193 -17.82 -14.57 16.62
C PRO A 1193 -17.34 -15.39 17.84
N GLY A 1194 -16.04 -15.65 17.93
CA GLY A 1194 -15.47 -16.52 18.98
C GLY A 1194 -15.73 -18.03 18.82
N GLY A 1195 -16.35 -18.46 17.70
CA GLY A 1195 -16.46 -19.87 17.30
C GLY A 1195 -17.61 -20.68 17.91
N HIS A 1196 -18.50 -20.05 18.69
CA HIS A 1196 -19.50 -20.75 19.49
C HIS A 1196 -20.87 -20.06 19.48
N MET A 1197 -21.94 -20.86 19.52
CA MET A 1197 -23.32 -20.40 19.69
C MET A 1197 -23.67 -20.27 21.17
N PHE A 1198 -24.29 -19.15 21.55
CA PHE A 1198 -24.92 -18.92 22.85
C PHE A 1198 -26.32 -18.39 22.58
N GLU A 1199 -27.31 -19.27 22.49
CA GLU A 1199 -28.64 -18.91 22.00
C GLU A 1199 -29.32 -17.82 22.85
N GLU A 1200 -29.09 -17.82 24.17
CA GLU A 1200 -29.67 -16.80 25.07
C GLU A 1200 -29.20 -15.37 24.81
N TRP A 1201 -28.19 -15.20 23.97
CA TRP A 1201 -27.54 -13.93 23.67
C TRP A 1201 -27.80 -13.46 22.23
N LEU A 1202 -28.76 -14.05 21.52
CA LEU A 1202 -29.08 -13.70 20.13
C LEU A 1202 -29.82 -12.36 19.98
N GLY A 1203 -30.35 -11.80 21.07
CA GLY A 1203 -31.14 -10.57 21.05
C GLY A 1203 -30.38 -9.37 20.46
N LEU A 1204 -31.10 -8.46 19.80
CA LEU A 1204 -30.59 -7.12 19.49
C LEU A 1204 -30.64 -6.19 20.72
N VAL A 1205 -31.39 -6.60 21.75
CA VAL A 1205 -31.48 -5.90 23.05
C VAL A 1205 -31.33 -6.89 24.20
N GLY A 1206 -30.60 -6.49 25.24
CA GLY A 1206 -30.49 -7.23 26.50
C GLY A 1206 -31.58 -6.86 27.50
N GLN A 1207 -31.84 -7.74 28.46
CA GLN A 1207 -32.79 -7.53 29.56
C GLN A 1207 -32.12 -7.12 30.89
N GLY A 1208 -30.87 -6.64 30.84
CA GLY A 1208 -30.10 -6.26 32.02
C GLY A 1208 -29.74 -7.47 32.88
N ASP A 1209 -29.75 -7.30 34.20
CA ASP A 1209 -29.60 -8.38 35.18
C ASP A 1209 -30.89 -9.21 35.42
N GLY A 1210 -31.95 -8.91 34.67
CA GLY A 1210 -33.26 -9.56 34.78
C GLY A 1210 -34.18 -9.00 35.87
N SER A 1211 -33.70 -8.12 36.75
CA SER A 1211 -34.50 -7.58 37.87
C SER A 1211 -35.69 -6.72 37.45
N ALA A 1212 -35.59 -6.06 36.30
CA ALA A 1212 -36.63 -5.24 35.68
C ALA A 1212 -37.29 -5.90 34.46
N SER A 1213 -37.08 -7.22 34.25
CA SER A 1213 -37.71 -7.95 33.16
C SER A 1213 -39.24 -8.04 33.35
N PRO A 1214 -40.06 -7.93 32.30
CA PRO A 1214 -39.69 -7.79 30.89
C PRO A 1214 -39.62 -6.33 30.39
N PHE A 1215 -39.55 -5.32 31.26
CA PHE A 1215 -39.70 -3.91 30.88
C PHE A 1215 -38.40 -3.24 30.40
N LEU A 1216 -37.24 -3.68 30.91
CA LEU A 1216 -35.95 -3.04 30.61
C LEU A 1216 -35.35 -3.50 29.27
N ARG A 1217 -34.76 -2.56 28.52
CA ARG A 1217 -34.02 -2.83 27.28
C ARG A 1217 -32.64 -2.17 27.30
N GLN A 1218 -31.59 -2.97 27.11
CA GLN A 1218 -30.24 -2.47 26.81
C GLN A 1218 -29.96 -2.61 25.32
N LEU A 1219 -29.99 -1.50 24.58
CA LEU A 1219 -29.74 -1.49 23.13
C LEU A 1219 -28.28 -1.85 22.82
N ARG A 1220 -28.07 -2.78 21.87
CA ARG A 1220 -26.75 -3.22 21.41
C ARG A 1220 -26.25 -2.48 20.19
N SER A 1221 -24.98 -2.66 19.86
CA SER A 1221 -24.36 -2.13 18.63
C SER A 1221 -25.07 -2.59 17.36
N SER A 1222 -25.62 -3.81 17.34
CA SER A 1222 -26.41 -4.37 16.23
C SER A 1222 -27.74 -3.62 15.99
N TYR A 1223 -28.44 -3.18 17.05
CA TYR A 1223 -29.60 -2.31 16.94
C TYR A 1223 -29.24 -0.98 16.25
N ARG A 1224 -28.16 -0.35 16.70
CA ARG A 1224 -27.70 0.96 16.17
C ARG A 1224 -27.24 0.85 14.72
N LEU A 1225 -26.61 -0.28 14.36
CA LEU A 1225 -26.24 -0.60 12.98
C LEU A 1225 -27.46 -0.56 12.06
N TYR A 1226 -28.50 -1.35 12.35
CA TYR A 1226 -29.71 -1.38 11.52
C TYR A 1226 -30.44 -0.05 11.48
N GLN A 1227 -30.52 0.64 12.64
CA GLN A 1227 -31.09 1.97 12.71
C GLN A 1227 -30.46 2.93 11.70
N GLN A 1228 -29.15 2.84 11.45
CA GLN A 1228 -28.48 3.67 10.45
C GLN A 1228 -28.69 3.14 9.03
N MET A 1229 -28.46 1.84 8.81
CA MET A 1229 -28.54 1.22 7.48
C MET A 1229 -29.94 1.30 6.87
N TRP A 1230 -30.98 1.04 7.65
CA TRP A 1230 -32.35 0.97 7.17
C TRP A 1230 -33.02 2.35 7.08
N LYS A 1231 -32.65 3.31 7.94
CA LYS A 1231 -33.14 4.70 7.78
C LYS A 1231 -32.55 5.40 6.56
N ALA A 1232 -31.28 5.14 6.21
CA ALA A 1232 -30.67 5.73 5.02
C ALA A 1232 -31.24 5.21 3.69
N SER A 1233 -32.00 4.10 3.74
CA SER A 1233 -32.62 3.47 2.56
C SER A 1233 -34.04 3.96 2.24
N GLU A 1234 -34.61 4.82 3.09
CA GLU A 1234 -35.86 5.56 2.85
C GLU A 1234 -35.57 6.93 2.25
#